data_AF-A0A372KK35-F1
#
_entry.id   AF-A0A372KK35-F1
#
_cell.length_a   1.000
_cell.length_b   1.000
_cell.length_c   1.000
_cell.angle_alpha   90.00
_cell.angle_beta   90.00
_cell.angle_gamma   90.00
#
_symmetry.space_group_name_H-M   'P 1'
#
loop_
_entity.id
_entity.type
_entity.pdbx_description
1 polymer ?
#
loop_
_entity_poly.entity_id
_entity_poly.type
_entity_poly.pdbx_seq_one_letter_code
_entity_poly.pdbx_strand_id
1 'polypeptide(L)'
;MRNYSKALILAMLSIFFMFGARAKAETIKIVSDTAYAPFEFKDSDQTYKGIDVDIINEVAERQNWDANMTFPGFDAAVNAVQAGQADALMAGTTVTKDREKVFTFSDTYYDTAVVLYTRGDTEISDYSQLKGKTVGVKNGTASQTFLEKNKDKYGFTLKTFDTSDLMNNSLDSGSIDAAMDDEPVVQYAINQGKNYAINMDGEEVGSFAFAVKKDSKYEYLIEEFNQALADMKKDGTYDDIMAKWLGTENSSLTSTGDAAAKATPVKNSYKIVADSSFAPFEFQDDSGSYVGIDMELIQAIAEQQGFTIEISNPGFDAALNAVQASQADAVIAGMSITDARKKIFDFSDSYYTSNIILAVKSGSNISSYEELAGSTVGAKNGTASYTWLEEHAAEYGYSLKAFDEASTMYDSLNSGSIDALMDDEAVLKYAISQGRNFDTPIKGEKSGEYGFAVKKGSNPELIEMFNNGLAALKESGQYDEIIDKYLGTETNNEAAAEKTVDETTIFGLIANNYGQLLSGLGTTLLLTLVSFACAMIIGIIFGMMAVTPSHVLRTIAAVFVDVIRGIPLMIVAAFIFWGIPNLIESMTGNQSPINDFLAATIALSLNGGAYIAEIVRGGIEAVPTGQMEASRSLGISYGTTMRKVILPQAVKLMLPNFINQFVISLKDTTIVSAIGLIELFQTGKIIIARNYQSFRMYAILAIIYLVMITLLTRLARRLEKRLK
;
A
#
# COMPACT_ATOMS: atom_id res chain seq x y z
N MET A 1 -19.46 25.97 -71.13
CA MET A 1 -19.04 25.16 -69.97
C MET A 1 -19.95 25.42 -68.76
N ARG A 2 -21.24 25.01 -68.81
CA ARG A 2 -22.16 25.24 -67.66
C ARG A 2 -23.26 24.18 -67.50
N ASN A 3 -23.24 23.12 -68.32
CA ASN A 3 -24.22 22.02 -68.25
C ASN A 3 -23.60 20.63 -67.94
N TYR A 4 -22.27 20.50 -67.90
CA TYR A 4 -21.60 19.25 -67.49
C TYR A 4 -21.32 19.16 -65.98
N SER A 5 -21.34 20.30 -65.27
CA SER A 5 -21.10 20.36 -63.81
C SER A 5 -22.29 19.90 -62.98
N LYS A 6 -23.52 19.95 -63.53
CA LYS A 6 -24.74 19.57 -62.79
C LYS A 6 -25.05 18.07 -62.84
N ALA A 7 -24.65 17.38 -63.92
CA ALA A 7 -24.81 15.93 -64.02
C ALA A 7 -23.81 15.17 -63.14
N LEU A 8 -22.58 15.70 -62.97
CA LEU A 8 -21.56 15.09 -62.10
C LEU A 8 -21.90 15.26 -60.61
N ILE A 9 -22.56 16.36 -60.24
CA ILE A 9 -23.01 16.62 -58.86
C ILE A 9 -24.25 15.79 -58.51
N LEU A 10 -25.18 15.56 -59.45
CA LEU A 10 -26.32 14.67 -59.22
C LEU A 10 -25.92 13.18 -59.17
N ALA A 11 -24.90 12.76 -59.90
CA ALA A 11 -24.36 11.40 -59.84
C ALA A 11 -23.52 11.14 -58.58
N MET A 12 -22.91 12.18 -57.98
CA MET A 12 -22.23 12.07 -56.68
C MET A 12 -23.19 12.12 -55.48
N LEU A 13 -24.38 12.72 -55.63
CA LEU A 13 -25.40 12.73 -54.57
C LEU A 13 -26.22 11.42 -54.47
N SER A 14 -26.27 10.62 -55.55
CA SER A 14 -26.93 9.30 -55.53
C SER A 14 -26.01 8.18 -55.03
N ILE A 15 -24.69 8.39 -54.95
CA ILE A 15 -23.76 7.46 -54.28
C ILE A 15 -23.75 7.69 -52.75
N PHE A 16 -24.21 8.85 -52.27
CA PHE A 16 -24.34 9.14 -50.83
C PHE A 16 -25.65 8.63 -50.20
N PHE A 17 -26.59 8.10 -50.98
CA PHE A 17 -27.83 7.47 -50.49
C PHE A 17 -27.86 5.95 -50.66
N MET A 18 -26.74 5.32 -51.02
CA MET A 18 -26.56 3.86 -51.05
C MET A 18 -25.58 3.34 -49.99
N PHE A 19 -25.44 4.04 -48.86
CA PHE A 19 -25.08 3.38 -47.62
C PHE A 19 -26.36 3.19 -46.82
N GLY A 20 -26.76 1.93 -46.72
CA GLY A 20 -28.03 1.52 -46.14
C GLY A 20 -28.28 2.22 -44.81
N ALA A 21 -29.51 2.69 -44.64
CA ALA A 21 -30.09 2.71 -43.32
C ALA A 21 -29.99 1.27 -42.80
N ARG A 22 -28.94 0.96 -42.03
CA ARG A 22 -29.04 -0.12 -41.04
C ARG A 22 -30.24 0.30 -40.20
N ALA A 23 -31.31 -0.49 -40.28
CA ALA A 23 -32.35 -0.43 -39.26
C ALA A 23 -31.62 -0.38 -37.91
N LYS A 24 -31.86 0.67 -37.10
CA LYS A 24 -31.42 0.63 -35.71
C LYS A 24 -32.00 -0.67 -35.13
N ALA A 25 -31.15 -1.51 -34.57
CA ALA A 25 -31.61 -2.68 -33.83
C ALA A 25 -32.65 -2.23 -32.80
N GLU A 26 -33.74 -2.99 -32.65
CA GLU A 26 -34.74 -2.73 -31.62
C GLU A 26 -34.06 -2.90 -30.26
N THR A 27 -34.10 -1.87 -29.40
CA THR A 27 -33.45 -1.92 -28.08
C THR A 27 -34.09 -3.03 -27.22
N ILE A 28 -33.30 -3.98 -26.76
CA ILE A 28 -33.73 -5.13 -25.95
C ILE A 28 -33.90 -4.67 -24.50
N LYS A 29 -35.12 -4.73 -23.97
CA LYS A 29 -35.45 -4.34 -22.60
C LYS A 29 -35.32 -5.53 -21.65
N ILE A 30 -34.27 -5.50 -20.85
CA ILE A 30 -33.98 -6.53 -19.86
C ILE A 30 -34.39 -5.99 -18.49
N VAL A 31 -35.16 -6.76 -17.74
CA VAL A 31 -35.55 -6.40 -16.37
C VAL A 31 -34.85 -7.28 -15.36
N SER A 32 -34.50 -6.69 -14.22
CA SER A 32 -33.72 -7.32 -13.15
C SER A 32 -34.25 -6.92 -11.76
N ASP A 33 -33.69 -7.46 -10.68
CA ASP A 33 -34.10 -7.09 -9.32
C ASP A 33 -33.61 -5.69 -8.92
N THR A 34 -34.22 -5.07 -7.91
CA THR A 34 -33.82 -3.74 -7.44
C THR A 34 -32.51 -3.77 -6.64
N ALA A 35 -32.28 -4.82 -5.84
CA ALA A 35 -31.13 -4.95 -4.94
C ALA A 35 -30.96 -6.41 -4.50
N TYR A 36 -30.00 -7.09 -5.13
CA TYR A 36 -29.68 -8.50 -4.97
C TYR A 36 -28.18 -8.74 -5.18
N ALA A 37 -27.36 -8.19 -4.29
CA ALA A 37 -25.92 -8.36 -4.34
C ALA A 37 -25.53 -9.83 -4.02
N PRO A 38 -24.55 -10.43 -4.72
CA PRO A 38 -23.63 -9.79 -5.68
C PRO A 38 -24.09 -9.83 -7.16
N PHE A 39 -25.34 -10.22 -7.47
CA PHE A 39 -25.83 -10.37 -8.84
C PHE A 39 -26.27 -9.06 -9.49
N GLU A 40 -27.04 -8.22 -8.77
CA GLU A 40 -27.41 -6.88 -9.25
C GLU A 40 -27.68 -5.93 -8.08
N PHE A 41 -26.94 -4.83 -7.98
CA PHE A 41 -27.14 -3.83 -6.93
C PHE A 41 -26.57 -2.47 -7.35
N LYS A 42 -26.99 -1.41 -6.67
CA LYS A 42 -26.38 -0.08 -6.85
C LYS A 42 -25.15 0.07 -5.98
N ASP A 43 -24.03 0.40 -6.60
CA ASP A 43 -22.81 0.79 -5.90
C ASP A 43 -22.89 2.27 -5.42
N SER A 44 -21.89 2.70 -4.66
CA SER A 44 -21.71 4.06 -4.13
C SER A 44 -21.82 5.17 -5.19
N ASP A 45 -21.45 4.88 -6.44
CA ASP A 45 -21.58 5.77 -7.60
C ASP A 45 -22.99 5.82 -8.21
N GLN A 46 -23.97 5.13 -7.61
CA GLN A 46 -25.36 5.01 -8.06
C GLN A 46 -25.55 4.25 -9.38
N THR A 47 -24.52 3.57 -9.88
CA THR A 47 -24.61 2.70 -11.05
C THR A 47 -24.91 1.26 -10.63
N TYR A 48 -25.68 0.55 -11.45
CA TYR A 48 -25.93 -0.87 -11.22
C TYR A 48 -24.72 -1.70 -11.62
N LYS A 49 -24.29 -2.59 -10.73
CA LYS A 49 -23.20 -3.53 -10.91
C LYS A 49 -23.61 -4.89 -10.34
N GLY A 50 -22.88 -5.93 -10.73
CA GLY A 50 -23.05 -7.28 -10.22
C GLY A 50 -22.89 -8.33 -11.33
N ILE A 51 -22.95 -9.60 -10.95
CA ILE A 51 -22.78 -10.74 -11.86
C ILE A 51 -23.75 -10.69 -13.04
N ASP A 52 -25.05 -10.47 -12.79
CA ASP A 52 -26.09 -10.45 -13.83
C ASP A 52 -25.89 -9.26 -14.78
N VAL A 53 -25.46 -8.12 -14.24
CA VAL A 53 -25.17 -6.91 -15.02
C VAL A 53 -23.95 -7.12 -15.92
N ASP A 54 -22.87 -7.68 -15.38
CA ASP A 54 -21.63 -7.91 -16.14
C ASP A 54 -21.82 -8.98 -17.22
N ILE A 55 -22.53 -10.08 -16.92
CA ILE A 55 -22.89 -11.10 -17.92
C ILE A 55 -23.71 -10.49 -19.06
N ILE A 56 -24.73 -9.68 -18.76
CA ILE A 56 -25.56 -9.09 -19.80
C ILE A 56 -24.79 -8.07 -20.64
N ASN A 57 -23.91 -7.27 -20.03
CA ASN A 57 -23.05 -6.34 -20.77
C ASN A 57 -22.13 -7.08 -21.73
N GLU A 58 -21.51 -8.17 -21.28
CA GLU A 58 -20.61 -8.99 -22.10
C GLU A 58 -21.36 -9.72 -23.22
N VAL A 59 -22.54 -10.29 -22.92
CA VAL A 59 -23.43 -10.88 -23.94
C VAL A 59 -23.82 -9.83 -24.98
N ALA A 60 -24.16 -8.62 -24.53
CA ALA A 60 -24.53 -7.54 -25.42
C ALA A 60 -23.39 -7.09 -26.32
N GLU A 61 -22.15 -7.08 -25.82
CA GLU A 61 -20.96 -6.79 -26.62
C GLU A 61 -20.72 -7.89 -27.67
N ARG A 62 -20.73 -9.16 -27.27
CA ARG A 62 -20.45 -10.30 -28.17
C ARG A 62 -21.50 -10.48 -29.25
N GLN A 63 -22.78 -10.33 -28.90
CA GLN A 63 -23.91 -10.52 -29.81
C GLN A 63 -24.38 -9.20 -30.45
N ASN A 64 -23.68 -8.09 -30.16
CA ASN A 64 -24.01 -6.75 -30.66
C ASN A 64 -25.48 -6.38 -30.36
N TRP A 65 -25.92 -6.63 -29.13
CA TRP A 65 -27.22 -6.20 -28.61
C TRP A 65 -27.21 -4.71 -28.28
N ASP A 66 -28.30 -4.02 -28.63
CA ASP A 66 -28.63 -2.72 -28.03
C ASP A 66 -29.46 -2.99 -26.77
N ALA A 67 -28.82 -3.39 -25.67
CA ALA A 67 -29.49 -3.80 -24.44
C ALA A 67 -29.72 -2.62 -23.48
N ASN A 68 -30.88 -2.59 -22.84
CA ASN A 68 -31.22 -1.65 -21.77
C ASN A 68 -31.76 -2.41 -20.56
N MET A 69 -30.98 -2.42 -19.48
CA MET A 69 -31.36 -3.03 -18.21
C MET A 69 -32.12 -2.06 -17.31
N THR A 70 -33.21 -2.52 -16.71
CA THR A 70 -33.99 -1.78 -15.70
C THR A 70 -34.31 -2.65 -14.49
N PHE A 71 -34.44 -2.05 -13.31
CA PHE A 71 -34.36 -2.77 -12.02
C PHE A 71 -35.60 -2.56 -11.13
N PRO A 72 -36.81 -2.97 -11.58
CA PRO A 72 -38.07 -2.68 -10.89
C PRO A 72 -38.33 -3.56 -9.65
N GLY A 73 -37.50 -4.58 -9.40
CA GLY A 73 -37.70 -5.58 -8.34
C GLY A 73 -38.19 -6.90 -8.92
N PHE A 74 -37.79 -8.02 -8.33
CA PHE A 74 -37.94 -9.37 -8.89
C PHE A 74 -39.38 -9.69 -9.33
N ASP A 75 -40.36 -9.49 -8.44
CA ASP A 75 -41.77 -9.72 -8.75
C ASP A 75 -42.28 -8.84 -9.90
N ALA A 76 -41.88 -7.56 -9.90
CA ALA A 76 -42.25 -6.63 -10.96
C ALA A 76 -41.58 -7.01 -12.29
N ALA A 77 -40.32 -7.46 -12.25
CA ALA A 77 -39.55 -7.90 -13.41
C ALA A 77 -40.18 -9.15 -14.05
N VAL A 78 -40.48 -10.17 -13.25
CA VAL A 78 -41.20 -11.39 -13.70
C VAL A 78 -42.52 -11.02 -14.36
N ASN A 79 -43.33 -10.18 -13.70
CA ASN A 79 -44.63 -9.75 -14.24
C ASN A 79 -44.50 -8.92 -15.52
N ALA A 80 -43.48 -8.06 -15.63
CA ALA A 80 -43.24 -7.24 -16.81
C ALA A 80 -42.95 -8.11 -18.05
N VAL A 81 -42.12 -9.15 -17.92
CA VAL A 81 -41.84 -10.07 -19.04
C VAL A 81 -43.06 -10.92 -19.37
N GLN A 82 -43.78 -11.43 -18.37
CA GLN A 82 -45.03 -12.19 -18.61
C GLN A 82 -46.10 -11.36 -19.31
N ALA A 83 -46.23 -10.08 -18.96
CA ALA A 83 -47.15 -9.14 -19.58
C ALA A 83 -46.68 -8.63 -20.96
N GLY A 84 -45.44 -8.94 -21.37
CA GLY A 84 -44.83 -8.44 -22.61
C GLY A 84 -44.45 -6.95 -22.56
N GLN A 85 -44.26 -6.40 -21.36
CA GLN A 85 -43.79 -5.02 -21.13
C GLN A 85 -42.26 -4.91 -21.16
N ALA A 86 -41.58 -6.02 -20.88
CA ALA A 86 -40.13 -6.21 -21.05
C ALA A 86 -39.88 -7.45 -21.91
N ASP A 87 -38.69 -7.52 -22.50
CA ASP A 87 -38.35 -8.52 -23.51
C ASP A 87 -37.69 -9.76 -22.88
N ALA A 88 -36.89 -9.55 -21.82
CA ALA A 88 -36.20 -10.61 -21.10
C ALA A 88 -36.00 -10.31 -19.60
N LEU A 89 -35.70 -11.35 -18.83
CA LEU A 89 -35.46 -11.35 -17.39
C LEU A 89 -34.06 -11.91 -17.09
N MET A 90 -33.26 -11.16 -16.33
CA MET A 90 -31.98 -11.60 -15.75
C MET A 90 -31.95 -11.06 -14.32
N ALA A 91 -32.21 -11.94 -13.34
CA ALA A 91 -32.42 -11.52 -11.95
C ALA A 91 -32.18 -12.66 -10.95
N GLY A 92 -31.08 -13.42 -11.11
CA GLY A 92 -30.87 -14.66 -10.35
C GLY A 92 -32.06 -15.63 -10.46
N THR A 93 -32.61 -15.80 -11.66
CA THR A 93 -33.90 -16.48 -11.80
C THR A 93 -33.73 -18.00 -11.79
N THR A 94 -34.10 -18.63 -10.67
CA THR A 94 -34.11 -20.10 -10.53
C THR A 94 -35.01 -20.76 -11.57
N VAL A 95 -34.47 -21.73 -12.32
CA VAL A 95 -35.24 -22.58 -13.25
C VAL A 95 -36.12 -23.53 -12.45
N THR A 96 -37.43 -23.51 -12.68
CA THR A 96 -38.38 -24.43 -12.04
C THR A 96 -39.40 -24.95 -13.05
N LYS A 97 -39.92 -26.16 -12.83
CA LYS A 97 -40.95 -26.77 -13.69
C LYS A 97 -42.21 -25.92 -13.85
N ASP A 98 -42.52 -25.08 -12.86
CA ASP A 98 -43.67 -24.17 -12.95
C ASP A 98 -43.34 -22.92 -13.79
N ARG A 99 -42.12 -22.38 -13.67
CA ARG A 99 -41.68 -21.25 -14.50
C ARG A 99 -41.47 -21.65 -15.97
N GLU A 100 -41.03 -22.87 -16.26
CA GLU A 100 -40.90 -23.42 -17.63
C GLU A 100 -42.23 -23.47 -18.41
N LYS A 101 -43.37 -23.38 -17.72
CA LYS A 101 -44.69 -23.28 -18.36
C LYS A 101 -44.93 -21.89 -18.97
N VAL A 102 -44.21 -20.87 -18.50
CA VAL A 102 -44.45 -19.46 -18.84
C VAL A 102 -43.22 -18.80 -19.48
N PHE A 103 -42.03 -19.31 -19.18
CA PHE A 103 -40.76 -18.83 -19.71
C PHE A 103 -40.03 -19.90 -20.52
N THR A 104 -39.24 -19.43 -21.48
CA THR A 104 -38.17 -20.20 -22.13
C THR A 104 -36.86 -19.71 -21.50
N PHE A 105 -36.05 -20.65 -21.00
CA PHE A 105 -34.81 -20.37 -20.27
C PHE A 105 -33.58 -20.65 -21.12
N SER A 106 -32.51 -19.93 -20.84
CA SER A 106 -31.14 -20.21 -21.29
C SER A 106 -30.57 -21.45 -20.61
N ASP A 107 -29.37 -21.82 -21.04
CA ASP A 107 -28.47 -22.65 -20.25
C ASP A 107 -28.19 -21.95 -18.92
N THR A 108 -27.98 -22.74 -17.88
CA THR A 108 -27.79 -22.21 -16.54
C THR A 108 -26.41 -21.57 -16.42
N TYR A 109 -26.38 -20.37 -15.85
CA TYR A 109 -25.15 -19.61 -15.67
C TYR A 109 -24.64 -19.64 -14.23
N TYR A 110 -25.44 -20.09 -13.26
CA TYR A 110 -24.98 -20.21 -11.87
C TYR A 110 -25.81 -21.26 -11.13
N ASP A 111 -25.16 -22.17 -10.40
CA ASP A 111 -25.85 -23.14 -9.55
C ASP A 111 -25.95 -22.58 -8.13
N THR A 112 -27.14 -22.64 -7.52
CA THR A 112 -27.39 -22.05 -6.20
C THR A 112 -28.03 -23.04 -5.24
N ALA A 113 -27.74 -22.88 -3.96
CA ALA A 113 -28.49 -23.46 -2.86
C ALA A 113 -29.13 -22.32 -2.05
N VAL A 114 -30.32 -22.56 -1.50
CA VAL A 114 -30.90 -21.62 -0.53
C VAL A 114 -30.53 -22.05 0.87
N VAL A 115 -30.08 -21.09 1.67
CA VAL A 115 -29.61 -21.32 3.04
C VAL A 115 -30.52 -20.60 4.02
N LEU A 116 -30.76 -21.25 5.16
CA LEU A 116 -31.34 -20.59 6.31
C LEU A 116 -30.21 -19.85 7.05
N TYR A 117 -30.39 -18.56 7.29
CA TYR A 117 -29.44 -17.76 8.05
C TYR A 117 -30.12 -17.00 9.18
N THR A 118 -29.34 -16.78 10.22
CA THR A 118 -29.75 -16.11 11.46
C THR A 118 -28.79 -14.96 11.75
N ARG A 119 -29.08 -14.16 12.78
CA ARG A 119 -28.04 -13.33 13.40
C ARG A 119 -26.97 -14.23 14.02
N GLY A 120 -25.71 -13.81 14.01
CA GLY A 120 -24.59 -14.63 14.51
C GLY A 120 -24.66 -14.98 16.00
N ASP A 121 -25.50 -14.31 16.77
CA ASP A 121 -25.81 -14.63 18.17
C ASP A 121 -26.87 -15.73 18.36
N THR A 122 -27.47 -16.20 17.26
CA THR A 122 -28.61 -17.11 17.25
C THR A 122 -28.25 -18.37 16.48
N GLU A 123 -28.14 -19.50 17.16
CA GLU A 123 -27.77 -20.78 16.54
C GLU A 123 -29.04 -21.58 16.17
N ILE A 124 -29.30 -21.72 14.87
CA ILE A 124 -30.34 -22.60 14.30
C ILE A 124 -29.68 -23.49 13.26
N SER A 125 -29.42 -24.74 13.64
CA SER A 125 -28.74 -25.75 12.81
C SER A 125 -29.67 -26.86 12.31
N ASP A 126 -30.95 -26.84 12.69
CA ASP A 126 -31.96 -27.78 12.20
C ASP A 126 -33.35 -27.12 12.06
N TYR A 127 -34.09 -27.46 11.00
CA TYR A 127 -35.42 -26.88 10.73
C TYR A 127 -36.44 -27.10 11.87
N SER A 128 -36.30 -28.16 12.68
CA SER A 128 -37.17 -28.39 13.84
C SER A 128 -37.06 -27.30 14.92
N GLN A 129 -35.93 -26.59 14.98
CA GLN A 129 -35.71 -25.47 15.90
C GLN A 129 -36.48 -24.20 15.49
N LEU A 130 -37.06 -24.18 14.28
CA LEU A 130 -37.92 -23.08 13.82
C LEU A 130 -39.33 -23.11 14.45
N LYS A 131 -39.66 -24.11 15.27
CA LYS A 131 -41.01 -24.22 15.84
C LYS A 131 -41.37 -22.98 16.68
N GLY A 132 -42.43 -22.29 16.28
CA GLY A 132 -42.91 -21.05 16.90
C GLY A 132 -42.10 -19.79 16.54
N LYS A 133 -41.12 -19.92 15.64
CA LYS A 133 -40.27 -18.82 15.14
C LYS A 133 -40.89 -18.16 13.92
N THR A 134 -40.45 -16.96 13.61
CA THR A 134 -40.82 -16.24 12.38
C THR A 134 -39.66 -16.28 11.39
N VAL A 135 -39.89 -16.84 10.21
CA VAL A 135 -38.90 -16.91 9.12
C VAL A 135 -39.25 -15.87 8.06
N GLY A 136 -38.28 -15.02 7.73
CA GLY A 136 -38.38 -14.05 6.65
C GLY A 136 -38.03 -14.66 5.29
N VAL A 137 -38.71 -14.22 4.24
CA VAL A 137 -38.37 -14.58 2.87
C VAL A 137 -38.79 -13.51 1.88
N LYS A 138 -38.08 -13.36 0.78
CA LYS A 138 -38.50 -12.45 -0.31
C LYS A 138 -39.64 -13.06 -1.13
N ASN A 139 -40.60 -12.21 -1.54
CA ASN A 139 -41.74 -12.60 -2.36
C ASN A 139 -41.29 -13.18 -3.72
N GLY A 140 -42.02 -14.18 -4.21
CA GLY A 140 -41.86 -14.77 -5.56
C GLY A 140 -40.66 -15.71 -5.74
N THR A 141 -39.87 -15.94 -4.70
CA THR A 141 -38.60 -16.71 -4.77
C THR A 141 -38.79 -18.23 -4.63
N ALA A 142 -37.76 -18.98 -5.02
CA ALA A 142 -37.68 -20.42 -4.75
C ALA A 142 -37.66 -20.70 -3.23
N SER A 143 -36.97 -19.86 -2.45
CA SER A 143 -36.96 -19.86 -0.98
C SER A 143 -38.37 -19.77 -0.41
N GLN A 144 -39.23 -18.86 -0.92
CA GLN A 144 -40.61 -18.76 -0.46
C GLN A 144 -41.37 -20.06 -0.73
N THR A 145 -41.24 -20.60 -1.94
CA THR A 145 -41.92 -21.86 -2.32
C THR A 145 -41.47 -23.02 -1.43
N PHE A 146 -40.18 -23.10 -1.10
CA PHE A 146 -39.64 -24.09 -0.19
C PHE A 146 -40.21 -23.92 1.23
N LEU A 147 -40.18 -22.70 1.78
CA LEU A 147 -40.68 -22.43 3.12
C LEU A 147 -42.20 -22.64 3.23
N GLU A 148 -42.99 -22.28 2.21
CA GLU A 148 -44.44 -22.51 2.20
C GLU A 148 -44.81 -23.99 2.25
N LYS A 149 -44.05 -24.85 1.56
CA LYS A 149 -44.25 -26.30 1.59
C LYS A 149 -43.88 -26.92 2.94
N ASN A 150 -42.98 -26.28 3.68
CA ASN A 150 -42.38 -26.83 4.90
C ASN A 150 -42.87 -26.17 6.20
N LYS A 151 -43.57 -25.03 6.16
CA LYS A 151 -44.00 -24.29 7.35
C LYS A 151 -44.88 -25.10 8.30
N ASP A 152 -45.81 -25.88 7.77
CA ASP A 152 -46.71 -26.71 8.60
C ASP A 152 -45.98 -27.92 9.21
N LYS A 153 -44.95 -28.41 8.50
CA LYS A 153 -44.11 -29.53 8.94
C LYS A 153 -43.24 -29.14 10.13
N TYR A 154 -42.64 -27.95 10.10
CA TYR A 154 -41.70 -27.49 11.13
C TYR A 154 -42.30 -26.46 12.11
N GLY A 155 -43.52 -25.97 11.85
CA GLY A 155 -44.30 -25.17 12.79
C GLY A 155 -43.82 -23.73 12.97
N PHE A 156 -43.29 -23.09 11.92
CA PHE A 156 -42.88 -21.68 11.93
C PHE A 156 -43.91 -20.78 11.23
N THR A 157 -43.83 -19.47 11.48
CA THR A 157 -44.61 -18.45 10.77
C THR A 157 -43.77 -17.85 9.65
N LEU A 158 -44.32 -17.77 8.45
CA LEU A 158 -43.65 -17.14 7.31
C LEU A 158 -44.03 -15.66 7.24
N LYS A 159 -43.03 -14.79 7.13
CA LYS A 159 -43.21 -13.35 6.84
C LYS A 159 -42.52 -13.02 5.53
N THR A 160 -43.27 -12.46 4.59
CA THR A 160 -42.71 -12.14 3.28
C THR A 160 -42.36 -10.67 3.13
N PHE A 161 -41.38 -10.39 2.26
CA PHE A 161 -40.84 -9.04 2.04
C PHE A 161 -40.69 -8.75 0.54
N ASP A 162 -40.86 -7.49 0.16
CA ASP A 162 -40.73 -7.07 -1.24
C ASP A 162 -39.26 -6.97 -1.70
N THR A 163 -38.31 -6.75 -0.77
CA THR A 163 -36.88 -6.59 -1.05
C THR A 163 -36.03 -7.29 0.01
N SER A 164 -34.83 -7.75 -0.35
CA SER A 164 -33.89 -8.37 0.58
C SER A 164 -33.45 -7.40 1.70
N ASP A 165 -33.34 -6.10 1.42
CA ASP A 165 -33.03 -5.09 2.45
C ASP A 165 -34.08 -5.03 3.58
N LEU A 166 -35.37 -5.02 3.23
CA LEU A 166 -36.46 -5.02 4.22
C LEU A 166 -36.47 -6.30 5.06
N MET A 167 -36.14 -7.44 4.44
CA MET A 167 -36.01 -8.73 5.12
C MET A 167 -34.82 -8.71 6.09
N ASN A 168 -33.64 -8.32 5.61
CA ASN A 168 -32.40 -8.24 6.39
C ASN A 168 -32.53 -7.26 7.55
N ASN A 169 -33.11 -6.07 7.35
CA ASN A 169 -33.39 -5.12 8.43
C ASN A 169 -34.38 -5.69 9.47
N SER A 170 -35.31 -6.55 9.05
CA SER A 170 -36.21 -7.24 9.98
C SER A 170 -35.49 -8.32 10.78
N LEU A 171 -34.50 -9.00 10.19
CA LEU A 171 -33.64 -9.96 10.89
C LEU A 171 -32.72 -9.25 11.88
N ASP A 172 -32.07 -8.16 11.45
CA ASP A 172 -31.18 -7.33 12.26
C ASP A 172 -31.89 -6.77 13.50
N SER A 173 -33.13 -6.31 13.34
CA SER A 173 -33.95 -5.77 14.44
C SER A 173 -34.58 -6.84 15.36
N GLY A 174 -34.42 -8.14 15.05
CA GLY A 174 -35.09 -9.22 15.76
C GLY A 174 -36.59 -9.32 15.53
N SER A 175 -37.12 -8.64 14.51
CA SER A 175 -38.52 -8.73 14.10
C SER A 175 -38.87 -10.06 13.41
N ILE A 176 -37.86 -10.77 12.93
CA ILE A 176 -37.90 -12.17 12.49
C ILE A 176 -36.71 -12.91 13.15
N ASP A 177 -36.85 -14.23 13.32
CA ASP A 177 -35.85 -15.05 14.00
C ASP A 177 -34.79 -15.63 13.04
N ALA A 178 -35.17 -15.89 11.80
CA ALA A 178 -34.32 -16.38 10.73
C ALA A 178 -34.82 -15.84 9.38
N ALA A 179 -33.98 -15.90 8.35
CA ALA A 179 -34.37 -15.65 6.97
C ALA A 179 -33.81 -16.74 6.05
N MET A 180 -34.36 -16.85 4.85
CA MET A 180 -33.86 -17.78 3.83
C MET A 180 -33.67 -17.05 2.51
N ASP A 181 -32.46 -17.15 1.97
CA ASP A 181 -32.06 -16.56 0.69
C ASP A 181 -30.99 -17.47 0.04
N ASP A 182 -30.56 -17.13 -1.16
CA ASP A 182 -29.50 -17.86 -1.86
C ASP A 182 -28.15 -17.71 -1.14
N GLU A 183 -27.41 -18.83 -1.02
CA GLU A 183 -26.11 -18.91 -0.34
C GLU A 183 -25.13 -17.79 -0.72
N PRO A 184 -24.84 -17.49 -2.00
CA PRO A 184 -23.93 -16.41 -2.37
C PRO A 184 -24.37 -15.02 -1.90
N VAL A 185 -25.68 -14.79 -1.77
CA VAL A 185 -26.24 -13.50 -1.31
C VAL A 185 -25.99 -13.34 0.18
N VAL A 186 -26.23 -14.40 0.94
CA VAL A 186 -25.98 -14.43 2.38
C VAL A 186 -24.47 -14.36 2.65
N GLN A 187 -23.66 -15.11 1.90
CA GLN A 187 -22.21 -15.11 2.04
C GLN A 187 -21.61 -13.75 1.68
N TYR A 188 -22.11 -13.09 0.62
CA TYR A 188 -21.74 -11.73 0.30
C TYR A 188 -22.11 -10.76 1.44
N ALA A 189 -23.31 -10.88 2.02
CA ALA A 189 -23.70 -10.05 3.17
C ALA A 189 -22.78 -10.26 4.38
N ILE A 190 -22.40 -11.51 4.69
CA ILE A 190 -21.43 -11.86 5.73
C ILE A 190 -20.06 -11.21 5.42
N ASN A 191 -19.58 -11.33 4.18
CA ASN A 191 -18.31 -10.75 3.74
C ASN A 191 -18.32 -9.21 3.78
N GLN A 192 -19.50 -8.57 3.65
CA GLN A 192 -19.70 -7.13 3.83
C GLN A 192 -19.89 -6.72 5.30
N GLY A 193 -19.61 -7.62 6.25
CA GLY A 193 -19.63 -7.33 7.68
C GLY A 193 -20.98 -7.51 8.36
N LYS A 194 -21.99 -8.11 7.71
CA LYS A 194 -23.24 -8.45 8.40
C LYS A 194 -22.98 -9.60 9.39
N ASN A 195 -23.42 -9.41 10.64
CA ASN A 195 -23.37 -10.44 11.68
C ASN A 195 -24.46 -11.52 11.44
N TYR A 196 -24.30 -12.28 10.37
CA TYR A 196 -25.14 -13.43 10.04
C TYR A 196 -24.37 -14.73 10.20
N ALA A 197 -25.10 -15.80 10.48
CA ALA A 197 -24.56 -17.15 10.53
C ALA A 197 -25.42 -18.10 9.70
N ILE A 198 -24.73 -18.94 8.92
CA ILE A 198 -25.30 -20.11 8.25
C ILE A 198 -24.86 -21.32 9.07
N ASN A 199 -25.81 -21.96 9.75
CA ASN A 199 -25.52 -23.04 10.70
C ASN A 199 -26.04 -24.40 10.24
N MET A 200 -26.50 -24.50 9.00
CA MET A 200 -26.99 -25.74 8.40
C MET A 200 -26.73 -25.75 6.89
N ASP A 201 -26.65 -26.95 6.32
CA ASP A 201 -26.46 -27.13 4.89
C ASP A 201 -27.60 -26.49 4.07
N GLY A 202 -27.25 -25.94 2.92
CA GLY A 202 -28.21 -25.37 1.98
C GLY A 202 -29.09 -26.43 1.30
N GLU A 203 -30.23 -25.98 0.80
CA GLU A 203 -31.14 -26.80 0.00
C GLU A 203 -30.93 -26.48 -1.48
N GLU A 204 -30.60 -27.49 -2.28
CA GLU A 204 -30.51 -27.36 -3.73
C GLU A 204 -31.91 -27.07 -4.30
N VAL A 205 -32.15 -25.82 -4.67
CA VAL A 205 -33.45 -25.38 -5.23
C VAL A 205 -33.40 -25.04 -6.71
N GLY A 206 -32.22 -25.13 -7.33
CA GLY A 206 -32.02 -25.08 -8.77
C GLY A 206 -30.86 -24.17 -9.18
N SER A 207 -30.88 -23.78 -10.45
CA SER A 207 -29.83 -22.97 -11.06
C SER A 207 -30.43 -21.72 -11.70
N PHE A 208 -29.66 -20.64 -11.77
CA PHE A 208 -30.05 -19.40 -12.41
C PHE A 208 -29.89 -19.44 -13.92
N ALA A 209 -30.87 -18.86 -14.62
CA ALA A 209 -30.87 -18.75 -16.07
C ALA A 209 -31.49 -17.43 -16.54
N PHE A 210 -31.03 -16.96 -17.68
CA PHE A 210 -31.67 -15.88 -18.44
C PHE A 210 -32.99 -16.39 -19.03
N ALA A 211 -34.03 -15.54 -19.03
CA ALA A 211 -35.37 -15.99 -19.42
C ALA A 211 -36.08 -15.00 -20.33
N VAL A 212 -36.85 -15.54 -21.27
CA VAL A 212 -37.82 -14.78 -22.08
C VAL A 212 -39.20 -15.40 -21.93
N LYS A 213 -40.25 -14.64 -22.25
CA LYS A 213 -41.61 -15.20 -22.29
C LYS A 213 -41.67 -16.34 -23.32
N LYS A 214 -42.22 -17.48 -22.90
CA LYS A 214 -42.40 -18.65 -23.76
C LYS A 214 -43.28 -18.32 -24.97
N ASP A 215 -42.93 -18.87 -26.11
CA ASP A 215 -43.59 -18.67 -27.41
C ASP A 215 -43.61 -17.19 -27.87
N SER A 216 -42.70 -16.36 -27.36
CA SER A 216 -42.60 -14.94 -27.75
C SER A 216 -41.67 -14.74 -28.96
N LYS A 217 -41.71 -13.54 -29.57
CA LYS A 217 -40.78 -13.17 -30.65
C LYS A 217 -39.31 -13.09 -30.21
N TYR A 218 -39.03 -13.19 -28.91
CA TYR A 218 -37.70 -13.01 -28.31
C TYR A 218 -36.98 -14.32 -27.99
N GLU A 219 -37.50 -15.48 -28.37
CA GLU A 219 -36.83 -16.77 -28.13
C GLU A 219 -35.44 -16.87 -28.78
N TYR A 220 -35.17 -16.11 -29.84
CA TYR A 220 -33.84 -16.03 -30.43
C TYR A 220 -32.78 -15.51 -29.45
N LEU A 221 -33.16 -14.68 -28.45
CA LEU A 221 -32.24 -14.18 -27.43
C LEU A 221 -31.67 -15.31 -26.56
N ILE A 222 -32.40 -16.42 -26.42
CA ILE A 222 -31.94 -17.59 -25.66
C ILE A 222 -30.77 -18.26 -26.37
N GLU A 223 -30.87 -18.44 -27.70
CA GLU A 223 -29.79 -19.03 -28.50
C GLU A 223 -28.55 -18.14 -28.50
N GLU A 224 -28.73 -16.82 -28.68
CA GLU A 224 -27.64 -15.84 -28.67
C GLU A 224 -26.97 -15.74 -27.29
N PHE A 225 -27.76 -15.76 -26.20
CA PHE A 225 -27.23 -15.77 -24.84
C PHE A 225 -26.44 -17.05 -24.57
N ASN A 226 -26.96 -18.23 -24.94
CA ASN A 226 -26.27 -19.50 -24.75
C ASN A 226 -24.93 -19.55 -25.50
N GLN A 227 -24.90 -19.02 -26.73
CA GLN A 227 -23.67 -18.94 -27.49
C GLN A 227 -22.64 -18.03 -26.80
N ALA A 228 -23.05 -16.83 -26.39
CA ALA A 228 -22.15 -15.92 -25.66
C ALA A 228 -21.68 -16.53 -24.34
N LEU A 229 -22.56 -17.19 -23.58
CA LEU A 229 -22.21 -17.86 -22.33
C LEU A 229 -21.21 -18.98 -22.55
N ALA A 230 -21.39 -19.80 -23.59
CA ALA A 230 -20.43 -20.84 -23.95
C ALA A 230 -19.07 -20.25 -24.34
N ASP A 231 -19.04 -19.14 -25.08
CA ASP A 231 -17.81 -18.46 -25.46
C ASP A 231 -17.10 -17.84 -24.24
N MET A 232 -17.84 -17.20 -23.33
CA MET A 232 -17.31 -16.65 -22.06
C MET A 232 -16.72 -17.73 -21.15
N LYS A 233 -17.38 -18.89 -21.05
CA LYS A 233 -16.86 -20.04 -20.29
C LYS A 233 -15.61 -20.64 -20.94
N LYS A 234 -15.45 -20.49 -22.25
CA LYS A 234 -14.32 -21.05 -23.00
C LYS A 234 -13.07 -20.16 -22.95
N ASP A 235 -13.25 -18.85 -22.92
CA ASP A 235 -12.14 -17.89 -22.91
C ASP A 235 -11.77 -17.36 -21.51
N GLY A 236 -12.49 -17.80 -20.47
CA GLY A 236 -12.23 -17.44 -19.07
C GLY A 236 -12.95 -16.18 -18.61
N THR A 237 -13.62 -15.44 -19.50
CA THR A 237 -14.35 -14.21 -19.14
C THR A 237 -15.45 -14.49 -18.11
N TYR A 238 -16.11 -15.64 -18.20
CA TYR A 238 -17.11 -16.06 -17.21
C TYR A 238 -16.47 -16.25 -15.83
N ASP A 239 -15.31 -16.91 -15.76
CA ASP A 239 -14.60 -17.17 -14.51
C ASP A 239 -14.09 -15.87 -13.88
N ASP A 240 -13.64 -14.91 -14.70
CA ASP A 240 -13.24 -13.57 -14.25
C ASP A 240 -14.42 -12.80 -13.63
N ILE A 241 -15.60 -12.86 -14.25
CA ILE A 241 -16.82 -12.25 -13.71
C ILE A 241 -17.18 -12.91 -12.38
N MET A 242 -17.15 -14.24 -12.29
CA MET A 242 -17.43 -14.95 -11.03
C MET A 242 -16.42 -14.59 -9.94
N ALA A 243 -15.13 -14.62 -10.25
CA ALA A 243 -14.06 -14.31 -9.30
C ALA A 243 -14.13 -12.87 -8.78
N LYS A 244 -14.46 -11.91 -9.65
CA LYS A 244 -14.68 -10.50 -9.27
C LYS A 244 -15.71 -10.34 -8.17
N TRP A 245 -16.78 -11.14 -8.18
CA TRP A 245 -17.96 -10.94 -7.34
C TRP A 245 -18.10 -11.90 -6.17
N LEU A 246 -17.68 -13.15 -6.35
CA LEU A 246 -17.82 -14.23 -5.35
C LEU A 246 -16.51 -14.53 -4.62
N GLY A 247 -15.39 -14.00 -5.13
CA GLY A 247 -14.06 -14.42 -4.71
C GLY A 247 -13.74 -15.83 -5.20
N THR A 248 -12.45 -16.15 -5.25
CA THR A 248 -11.98 -17.51 -5.50
C THR A 248 -11.83 -18.24 -4.15
N GLU A 249 -12.56 -19.34 -3.95
CA GLU A 249 -12.08 -20.37 -3.04
C GLU A 249 -10.75 -20.89 -3.60
N ASN A 250 -9.71 -20.83 -2.76
CA ASN A 250 -8.28 -20.82 -3.07
C ASN A 250 -7.76 -19.47 -3.57
N SER A 251 -6.94 -18.87 -2.72
CA SER A 251 -5.95 -17.85 -3.04
C SER A 251 -5.02 -18.32 -4.17
N SER A 252 -5.42 -18.20 -5.44
CA SER A 252 -4.46 -18.13 -6.53
C SER A 252 -4.20 -16.66 -6.81
N LEU A 253 -3.12 -16.12 -6.22
CA LEU A 253 -2.54 -14.84 -6.60
C LEU A 253 -2.48 -14.78 -8.14
N THR A 254 -3.19 -13.81 -8.73
CA THR A 254 -3.34 -13.68 -10.19
C THR A 254 -1.96 -13.69 -10.84
N SER A 255 -1.67 -14.70 -11.66
CA SER A 255 -0.40 -14.84 -12.36
C SER A 255 -0.63 -14.64 -13.85
N THR A 256 -0.33 -13.45 -14.35
CA THR A 256 -0.45 -13.07 -15.77
C THR A 256 0.82 -13.37 -16.56
N GLY A 257 1.94 -13.64 -15.87
CA GLY A 257 3.21 -14.00 -16.49
C GLY A 257 3.22 -15.37 -17.18
N ASP A 258 4.00 -15.47 -18.25
CA ASP A 258 4.31 -16.75 -18.92
C ASP A 258 5.57 -17.34 -18.28
N ALA A 259 5.41 -18.44 -17.54
CA ALA A 259 6.49 -19.14 -16.83
C ALA A 259 7.63 -19.62 -17.76
N ALA A 260 7.33 -19.87 -19.04
CA ALA A 260 8.32 -20.28 -20.03
C ALA A 260 9.01 -19.09 -20.72
N ALA A 261 8.47 -17.88 -20.60
CA ALA A 261 8.99 -16.69 -21.26
C ALA A 261 10.18 -16.07 -20.50
N LYS A 262 11.14 -15.56 -21.28
CA LYS A 262 12.21 -14.67 -20.80
C LYS A 262 12.00 -13.31 -21.43
N ALA A 263 11.63 -12.33 -20.61
CA ALA A 263 11.60 -10.95 -21.07
C ALA A 263 13.03 -10.44 -21.29
N THR A 264 13.18 -9.46 -22.19
CA THR A 264 14.51 -8.96 -22.58
C THR A 264 14.92 -7.77 -21.70
N PRO A 265 16.02 -7.86 -20.93
CA PRO A 265 16.50 -6.73 -20.15
C PRO A 265 16.92 -5.57 -21.07
N VAL A 266 16.46 -4.37 -20.77
CA VAL A 266 16.84 -3.14 -21.48
C VAL A 266 18.09 -2.50 -20.85
N LYS A 267 18.32 -2.75 -19.55
CA LYS A 267 19.49 -2.26 -18.81
C LYS A 267 20.42 -3.42 -18.45
N ASN A 268 21.71 -3.11 -18.32
CA ASN A 268 22.70 -4.08 -17.84
C ASN A 268 22.45 -4.45 -16.37
N SER A 269 22.02 -3.48 -15.54
CA SER A 269 21.67 -3.64 -14.14
C SER A 269 20.50 -2.73 -13.79
N TYR A 270 19.61 -3.21 -12.93
CA TYR A 270 18.45 -2.49 -12.41
C TYR A 270 18.62 -2.17 -10.93
N LYS A 271 18.37 -0.92 -10.54
CA LYS A 271 18.44 -0.52 -9.13
C LYS A 271 17.09 -0.74 -8.46
N ILE A 272 17.01 -1.72 -7.58
CA ILE A 272 15.80 -2.06 -6.82
C ILE A 272 15.92 -1.48 -5.41
N VAL A 273 14.87 -0.81 -4.94
CA VAL A 273 14.81 -0.29 -3.57
C VAL A 273 13.80 -1.04 -2.73
N ALA A 274 14.05 -1.15 -1.43
CA ALA A 274 13.18 -1.85 -0.49
C ALA A 274 13.11 -1.11 0.86
N ASP A 275 12.25 -1.54 1.78
CA ASP A 275 12.27 -0.99 3.14
C ASP A 275 13.60 -1.33 3.84
N SER A 276 13.96 -0.50 4.83
CA SER A 276 15.14 -0.69 5.68
C SER A 276 14.91 -1.74 6.77
N SER A 277 13.66 -1.98 7.17
CA SER A 277 13.32 -3.10 8.04
C SER A 277 11.81 -3.38 8.10
N PHE A 278 11.40 -4.45 7.42
CA PHE A 278 10.04 -4.98 7.39
C PHE A 278 10.07 -6.52 7.40
N ALA A 279 10.43 -7.11 8.55
CA ALA A 279 10.45 -8.56 8.68
C ALA A 279 9.01 -9.14 8.65
N PRO A 280 8.77 -10.29 7.98
CA PRO A 280 9.75 -11.19 7.37
C PRO A 280 10.03 -10.95 5.88
N PHE A 281 9.60 -9.83 5.31
CA PHE A 281 9.74 -9.54 3.88
C PHE A 281 11.13 -9.00 3.53
N GLU A 282 11.63 -8.00 4.25
CA GLU A 282 12.98 -7.47 4.05
C GLU A 282 13.58 -6.97 5.36
N PHE A 283 14.64 -7.62 5.83
CA PHE A 283 15.28 -7.27 7.09
C PHE A 283 16.74 -7.73 7.09
N GLN A 284 17.55 -7.19 8.00
CA GLN A 284 18.91 -7.68 8.15
C GLN A 284 18.94 -8.90 9.07
N ASP A 285 19.70 -9.92 8.71
CA ASP A 285 20.03 -11.03 9.60
C ASP A 285 21.13 -10.63 10.62
N ASP A 286 21.63 -11.59 11.39
CA ASP A 286 22.71 -11.37 12.37
C ASP A 286 24.05 -11.00 11.71
N SER A 287 24.26 -11.35 10.43
CA SER A 287 25.45 -10.98 9.67
C SER A 287 25.38 -9.54 9.12
N GLY A 288 24.21 -8.92 9.19
CA GLY A 288 23.92 -7.62 8.59
C GLY A 288 23.59 -7.69 7.10
N SER A 289 23.38 -8.89 6.57
CA SER A 289 22.93 -9.11 5.18
C SER A 289 21.41 -8.97 5.12
N TYR A 290 20.90 -8.33 4.07
CA TYR A 290 19.45 -8.25 3.86
C TYR A 290 18.90 -9.59 3.35
N VAL A 291 17.92 -10.11 4.07
CA VAL A 291 17.21 -11.37 3.84
C VAL A 291 15.69 -11.13 3.97
N GLY A 292 14.88 -12.15 3.70
CA GLY A 292 13.43 -12.10 3.78
C GLY A 292 12.75 -12.49 2.47
N ILE A 293 11.42 -12.57 2.50
CA ILE A 293 10.59 -12.96 1.35
C ILE A 293 10.87 -12.07 0.14
N ASP A 294 10.83 -10.74 0.29
CA ASP A 294 11.04 -9.80 -0.82
C ASP A 294 12.46 -9.91 -1.38
N MET A 295 13.46 -10.09 -0.51
CA MET A 295 14.88 -10.20 -0.90
C MET A 295 15.17 -11.49 -1.67
N GLU A 296 14.68 -12.64 -1.18
CA GLU A 296 14.88 -13.93 -1.86
C GLU A 296 14.03 -14.02 -3.12
N LEU A 297 12.81 -13.49 -3.11
CA LEU A 297 11.93 -13.50 -4.27
C LEU A 297 12.52 -12.70 -5.43
N ILE A 298 12.96 -11.45 -5.21
CA ILE A 298 13.52 -10.64 -6.31
C ILE A 298 14.84 -11.20 -6.83
N GLN A 299 15.67 -11.79 -5.96
CA GLN A 299 16.90 -12.46 -6.37
C GLN A 299 16.60 -13.70 -7.22
N ALA A 300 15.68 -14.56 -6.78
CA ALA A 300 15.27 -15.74 -7.54
C ALA A 300 14.64 -15.36 -8.89
N ILE A 301 13.81 -14.32 -8.94
CA ILE A 301 13.24 -13.79 -10.18
C ILE A 301 14.34 -13.25 -11.11
N ALA A 302 15.33 -12.53 -10.58
CA ALA A 302 16.44 -11.98 -11.37
C ALA A 302 17.33 -13.08 -11.96
N GLU A 303 17.64 -14.11 -11.16
CA GLU A 303 18.37 -15.30 -11.61
C GLU A 303 17.57 -16.08 -12.65
N GLN A 304 16.26 -16.28 -12.40
CA GLN A 304 15.36 -16.95 -13.34
C GLN A 304 15.40 -16.16 -14.67
N GLN A 305 15.03 -14.88 -14.70
CA GLN A 305 14.91 -14.10 -15.94
C GLN A 305 16.25 -13.67 -16.56
N GLY A 306 17.36 -13.78 -15.86
CA GLY A 306 18.70 -13.46 -16.38
C GLY A 306 19.03 -11.98 -16.43
N PHE A 307 18.50 -11.17 -15.51
CA PHE A 307 18.88 -9.76 -15.34
C PHE A 307 19.69 -9.56 -14.05
N THR A 308 20.46 -8.47 -13.99
CA THR A 308 21.22 -8.13 -12.78
C THR A 308 20.55 -7.01 -12.01
N ILE A 309 20.66 -7.06 -10.69
CA ILE A 309 20.06 -6.09 -9.78
C ILE A 309 21.10 -5.52 -8.83
N GLU A 310 20.92 -4.25 -8.48
CA GLU A 310 21.57 -3.59 -7.35
C GLU A 310 20.47 -3.24 -6.34
N ILE A 311 20.48 -3.89 -5.17
CA ILE A 311 19.48 -3.66 -4.13
C ILE A 311 20.01 -2.63 -3.13
N SER A 312 19.14 -1.69 -2.73
CA SER A 312 19.39 -0.80 -1.59
C SER A 312 18.13 -0.65 -0.73
N ASN A 313 18.31 -0.47 0.58
CA ASN A 313 17.21 -0.51 1.57
C ASN A 313 17.12 0.83 2.34
N PRO A 314 16.71 1.93 1.69
CA PRO A 314 16.72 3.25 2.31
C PRO A 314 15.56 3.50 3.29
N GLY A 315 14.56 2.60 3.35
CA GLY A 315 13.32 2.82 4.10
C GLY A 315 12.12 2.99 3.17
N PHE A 316 10.93 2.57 3.59
CA PHE A 316 9.72 2.52 2.75
C PHE A 316 9.43 3.84 2.00
N ASP A 317 9.29 4.95 2.72
CA ASP A 317 9.00 6.25 2.10
C ASP A 317 10.13 6.73 1.17
N ALA A 318 11.38 6.51 1.60
CA ALA A 318 12.55 6.86 0.80
C ALA A 318 12.64 6.01 -0.48
N ALA A 319 12.25 4.73 -0.42
CA ALA A 319 12.19 3.82 -1.55
C ALA A 319 11.11 4.25 -2.56
N LEU A 320 9.88 4.51 -2.09
CA LEU A 320 8.79 5.01 -2.93
C LEU A 320 9.17 6.34 -3.61
N ASN A 321 9.78 7.26 -2.86
CA ASN A 321 10.24 8.53 -3.40
C ASN A 321 11.40 8.37 -4.38
N ALA A 322 12.33 7.44 -4.13
CA ALA A 322 13.43 7.15 -5.04
C ALA A 322 12.92 6.63 -6.40
N VAL A 323 11.92 5.75 -6.42
CA VAL A 323 11.29 5.28 -7.67
C VAL A 323 10.54 6.42 -8.38
N GLN A 324 9.74 7.20 -7.64
CA GLN A 324 9.03 8.35 -8.22
C GLN A 324 9.98 9.40 -8.81
N ALA A 325 11.12 9.64 -8.15
CA ALA A 325 12.16 10.54 -8.58
C ALA A 325 13.14 9.93 -9.60
N SER A 326 12.85 8.73 -10.11
CA SER A 326 13.69 7.98 -11.03
C SER A 326 15.14 7.81 -10.55
N GLN A 327 15.37 7.75 -9.23
CA GLN A 327 16.66 7.39 -8.62
C GLN A 327 16.81 5.88 -8.40
N ALA A 328 15.72 5.14 -8.55
CA ALA A 328 15.63 3.69 -8.56
C ALA A 328 14.65 3.24 -9.65
N ASP A 329 14.79 2.00 -10.10
CA ASP A 329 14.01 1.44 -11.20
C ASP A 329 12.69 0.81 -10.74
N ALA A 330 12.69 0.24 -9.54
CA ALA A 330 11.52 -0.39 -8.94
C ALA A 330 11.63 -0.47 -7.42
N VAL A 331 10.51 -0.77 -6.77
CA VAL A 331 10.40 -1.05 -5.34
C VAL A 331 9.79 -2.43 -5.09
N ILE A 332 10.39 -3.17 -4.16
CA ILE A 332 9.82 -4.38 -3.53
C ILE A 332 9.94 -4.20 -2.03
N ALA A 333 8.82 -3.90 -1.36
CA ALA A 333 8.84 -3.47 0.03
C ALA A 333 7.53 -3.78 0.78
N GLY A 334 6.99 -4.99 0.59
CA GLY A 334 5.66 -5.36 1.09
C GLY A 334 4.56 -4.39 0.67
N MET A 335 4.69 -3.80 -0.52
CA MET A 335 3.89 -2.64 -0.91
C MET A 335 2.48 -3.06 -1.33
N SER A 336 1.49 -2.71 -0.51
CA SER A 336 0.07 -2.95 -0.84
C SER A 336 -0.33 -2.30 -2.17
N ILE A 337 -0.99 -3.07 -3.03
CA ILE A 337 -1.57 -2.63 -4.30
C ILE A 337 -2.86 -1.88 -4.00
N THR A 338 -2.88 -0.57 -4.27
CA THR A 338 -4.07 0.28 -4.05
C THR A 338 -4.35 1.15 -5.27
N ASP A 339 -5.61 1.56 -5.47
CA ASP A 339 -5.99 2.44 -6.57
C ASP A 339 -5.30 3.81 -6.50
N ALA A 340 -5.00 4.29 -5.29
CA ALA A 340 -4.23 5.51 -5.10
C ALA A 340 -2.78 5.33 -5.62
N ARG A 341 -2.14 4.20 -5.32
CA ARG A 341 -0.77 3.90 -5.76
C ARG A 341 -0.72 3.58 -7.26
N LYS A 342 -1.72 2.91 -7.84
CA LYS A 342 -1.84 2.65 -9.30
C LYS A 342 -1.90 3.93 -10.15
N LYS A 343 -2.20 5.08 -9.55
CA LYS A 343 -2.11 6.39 -10.23
C LYS A 343 -0.67 6.86 -10.43
N ILE A 344 0.27 6.37 -9.63
CA ILE A 344 1.67 6.83 -9.53
C ILE A 344 2.66 5.74 -9.94
N PHE A 345 2.29 4.47 -9.74
CA PHE A 345 3.09 3.28 -10.05
C PHE A 345 2.34 2.33 -10.99
N ASP A 346 3.11 1.57 -11.77
CA ASP A 346 2.62 0.34 -12.41
C ASP A 346 3.08 -0.84 -11.55
N PHE A 347 2.17 -1.78 -11.30
CA PHE A 347 2.41 -2.93 -10.42
C PHE A 347 2.58 -4.22 -11.21
N SER A 348 3.36 -5.13 -10.64
CA SER A 348 3.39 -6.53 -11.01
C SER A 348 2.10 -7.24 -10.63
N ASP A 349 2.01 -8.51 -11.02
CA ASP A 349 1.15 -9.48 -10.37
C ASP A 349 1.38 -9.48 -8.85
N SER A 350 0.32 -9.76 -8.09
CA SER A 350 0.47 -9.88 -6.65
C SER A 350 1.32 -11.09 -6.28
N TYR A 351 2.27 -10.88 -5.38
CA TYR A 351 3.16 -11.94 -4.90
C TYR A 351 2.85 -12.38 -3.47
N TYR A 352 1.96 -11.68 -2.76
CA TYR A 352 1.54 -12.05 -1.42
C TYR A 352 0.17 -11.46 -1.09
N THR A 353 -0.69 -12.22 -0.42
CA THR A 353 -1.97 -11.73 0.12
C THR A 353 -1.79 -11.38 1.59
N SER A 354 -1.98 -10.10 1.94
CA SER A 354 -1.87 -9.66 3.32
C SER A 354 -3.21 -9.76 4.05
N ASN A 355 -3.13 -10.19 5.31
CA ASN A 355 -4.18 -10.03 6.29
C ASN A 355 -3.68 -9.05 7.36
N ILE A 356 -4.56 -8.26 7.93
CA ILE A 356 -4.30 -7.45 9.12
C ILE A 356 -4.86 -8.15 10.35
N ILE A 357 -4.10 -8.16 11.44
CA ILE A 357 -4.51 -8.80 12.68
C ILE A 357 -4.31 -7.85 13.85
N LEU A 358 -5.25 -7.88 14.80
CA LEU A 358 -5.12 -7.16 16.06
C LEU A 358 -4.18 -7.91 17.00
N ALA A 359 -3.21 -7.20 17.56
CA ALA A 359 -2.38 -7.67 18.66
C ALA A 359 -2.64 -6.87 19.93
N VAL A 360 -2.68 -7.59 21.04
CA VAL A 360 -2.81 -7.03 22.40
C VAL A 360 -1.65 -7.55 23.24
N LYS A 361 -1.37 -6.89 24.36
CA LYS A 361 -0.37 -7.39 25.30
C LYS A 361 -0.82 -8.73 25.86
N SER A 362 0.11 -9.68 26.00
CA SER A 362 -0.28 -11.00 26.49
C SER A 362 -0.93 -10.97 27.87
N GLY A 363 -2.06 -11.67 28.01
CA GLY A 363 -2.92 -11.63 29.19
C GLY A 363 -3.88 -10.43 29.25
N SER A 364 -4.06 -9.69 28.15
CA SER A 364 -5.13 -8.71 28.00
C SER A 364 -6.51 -9.40 28.04
N ASN A 365 -7.54 -8.65 28.45
CA ASN A 365 -8.92 -9.12 28.42
C ASN A 365 -9.62 -8.84 27.09
N ILE A 366 -8.99 -8.09 26.18
CA ILE A 366 -9.57 -7.74 24.87
C ILE A 366 -9.59 -9.01 24.00
N SER A 367 -10.78 -9.40 23.57
CA SER A 367 -11.05 -10.61 22.80
C SER A 367 -11.99 -10.38 21.62
N SER A 368 -12.61 -9.21 21.52
CA SER A 368 -13.41 -8.77 20.37
C SER A 368 -13.20 -7.28 20.09
N TYR A 369 -13.64 -6.78 18.93
CA TYR A 369 -13.47 -5.38 18.56
C TYR A 369 -14.30 -4.43 19.43
N GLU A 370 -15.46 -4.87 19.95
CA GLU A 370 -16.31 -4.08 20.85
C GLU A 370 -15.63 -3.77 22.19
N GLU A 371 -14.70 -4.63 22.63
CA GLU A 371 -13.92 -4.42 23.85
C GLU A 371 -12.81 -3.38 23.68
N LEU A 372 -12.61 -2.86 22.47
CA LEU A 372 -11.72 -1.72 22.22
C LEU A 372 -12.35 -0.39 22.65
N ALA A 373 -13.63 -0.34 23.04
CA ALA A 373 -14.29 0.90 23.44
C ALA A 373 -13.50 1.66 24.54
N GLY A 374 -13.13 2.91 24.24
CA GLY A 374 -12.33 3.77 25.12
C GLY A 374 -10.82 3.46 25.14
N SER A 375 -10.37 2.44 24.41
CA SER A 375 -8.95 2.08 24.28
C SER A 375 -8.22 2.97 23.27
N THR A 376 -6.89 2.95 23.33
CA THR A 376 -6.01 3.52 22.28
C THR A 376 -5.45 2.39 21.43
N VAL A 377 -5.72 2.43 20.12
CA VAL A 377 -5.25 1.42 19.15
C VAL A 377 -4.22 2.02 18.23
N GLY A 378 -3.07 1.37 18.06
CA GLY A 378 -2.00 1.82 17.18
C GLY A 378 -2.00 1.15 15.81
N ALA A 379 -1.71 1.91 14.76
CA ALA A 379 -1.32 1.37 13.46
C ALA A 379 -0.29 2.30 12.78
N LYS A 380 0.48 1.74 11.85
CA LYS A 380 1.41 2.52 11.03
C LYS A 380 0.63 3.39 10.03
N ASN A 381 0.96 4.67 9.93
CA ASN A 381 0.29 5.57 9.00
C ASN A 381 0.44 5.07 7.55
N GLY A 382 -0.64 5.14 6.76
CA GLY A 382 -0.62 4.74 5.35
C GLY A 382 -0.61 3.23 5.08
N THR A 383 -0.84 2.38 6.09
CA THR A 383 -1.05 0.93 5.90
C THR A 383 -2.53 0.57 5.85
N ALA A 384 -2.84 -0.63 5.33
CA ALA A 384 -4.20 -1.16 5.34
C ALA A 384 -4.75 -1.30 6.78
N SER A 385 -3.90 -1.62 7.76
CA SER A 385 -4.26 -1.66 9.18
C SER A 385 -4.76 -0.30 9.68
N TYR A 386 -4.09 0.78 9.29
CA TYR A 386 -4.50 2.12 9.70
C TYR A 386 -5.82 2.54 9.05
N THR A 387 -5.98 2.31 7.75
CA THR A 387 -7.24 2.61 7.04
C THR A 387 -8.41 1.86 7.67
N TRP A 388 -8.25 0.54 7.88
CA TRP A 388 -9.30 -0.27 8.49
C TRP A 388 -9.65 0.25 9.90
N LEU A 389 -8.64 0.52 10.73
CA LEU A 389 -8.87 1.06 12.06
C LEU A 389 -9.49 2.46 12.03
N GLU A 390 -9.19 3.29 11.03
CA GLU A 390 -9.77 4.63 10.91
C GLU A 390 -11.26 4.54 10.55
N GLU A 391 -11.62 3.66 9.62
CA GLU A 391 -13.01 3.43 9.17
C GLU A 391 -13.90 2.88 10.30
N HIS A 392 -13.35 2.02 11.16
CA HIS A 392 -14.11 1.36 12.23
C HIS A 392 -13.95 2.02 13.63
N ALA A 393 -13.19 3.12 13.73
CA ALA A 393 -12.97 3.80 15.03
C ALA A 393 -14.26 4.30 15.67
N ALA A 394 -15.18 4.82 14.86
CA ALA A 394 -16.48 5.30 15.34
C ALA A 394 -17.43 4.15 15.73
N GLU A 395 -17.31 3.00 15.08
CA GLU A 395 -18.13 1.81 15.33
C GLU A 395 -17.76 1.16 16.67
N TYR A 396 -16.47 0.95 16.90
CA TYR A 396 -15.98 0.25 18.10
C TYR A 396 -15.53 1.19 19.23
N GLY A 397 -15.59 2.51 19.02
CA GLY A 397 -15.43 3.52 20.07
C GLY A 397 -14.02 3.65 20.65
N TYR A 398 -12.97 3.27 19.91
CA TYR A 398 -11.57 3.47 20.30
C TYR A 398 -10.99 4.78 19.74
N SER A 399 -9.78 5.12 20.21
CA SER A 399 -8.97 6.20 19.65
C SER A 399 -7.80 5.64 18.85
N LEU A 400 -7.68 6.04 17.59
CA LEU A 400 -6.59 5.62 16.71
C LEU A 400 -5.34 6.49 16.93
N LYS A 401 -4.19 5.86 17.08
CA LYS A 401 -2.88 6.51 17.16
C LYS A 401 -2.01 6.09 15.98
N ALA A 402 -1.64 7.06 15.15
CA ALA A 402 -0.71 6.87 14.04
C ALA A 402 0.73 6.68 14.54
N PHE A 403 1.46 5.77 13.90
CA PHE A 403 2.91 5.59 14.08
C PHE A 403 3.62 5.66 12.73
N ASP A 404 4.83 6.20 12.72
CA ASP A 404 5.67 6.22 11.51
C ASP A 404 6.53 4.94 11.39
N GLU A 405 6.77 4.23 12.50
CA GLU A 405 7.74 3.13 12.59
C GLU A 405 7.18 1.96 13.42
N ALA A 406 7.26 0.73 12.91
CA ALA A 406 6.72 -0.47 13.57
C ALA A 406 7.32 -0.70 14.97
N SER A 407 8.63 -0.47 15.12
CA SER A 407 9.33 -0.63 16.40
C SER A 407 8.72 0.23 17.52
N THR A 408 8.41 1.49 17.23
CA THR A 408 7.79 2.42 18.19
C THR A 408 6.34 2.06 18.52
N MET A 409 5.61 1.49 17.57
CA MET A 409 4.26 0.98 17.75
C MET A 409 4.25 -0.23 18.69
N TYR A 410 5.12 -1.22 18.44
CA TYR A 410 5.25 -2.41 19.27
C TYR A 410 5.70 -2.08 20.70
N ASP A 411 6.65 -1.16 20.86
CA ASP A 411 7.07 -0.74 22.19
C ASP A 411 6.01 0.07 22.93
N SER A 412 5.17 0.81 22.19
CA SER A 412 4.02 1.50 22.77
C SER A 412 3.04 0.50 23.35
N LEU A 413 2.77 -0.62 22.68
CA LEU A 413 1.93 -1.68 23.24
C LEU A 413 2.62 -2.36 24.44
N ASN A 414 3.91 -2.67 24.33
CA ASN A 414 4.65 -3.34 25.40
C ASN A 414 4.70 -2.49 26.69
N SER A 415 4.86 -1.17 26.54
CA SER A 415 4.87 -0.20 27.64
C SER A 415 3.47 0.14 28.18
N GLY A 416 2.40 -0.23 27.48
CA GLY A 416 1.02 0.16 27.81
C GLY A 416 0.68 1.61 27.44
N SER A 417 1.43 2.22 26.52
CA SER A 417 1.11 3.54 25.95
C SER A 417 -0.01 3.48 24.90
N ILE A 418 -0.31 2.28 24.40
CA ILE A 418 -1.50 1.89 23.64
C ILE A 418 -1.98 0.54 24.17
N ASP A 419 -3.26 0.23 24.01
CA ASP A 419 -3.90 -0.96 24.57
C ASP A 419 -3.93 -2.13 23.57
N ALA A 420 -3.99 -1.79 22.29
CA ALA A 420 -3.91 -2.72 21.17
C ALA A 420 -3.16 -2.07 19.99
N LEU A 421 -2.76 -2.89 19.04
CA LEU A 421 -2.30 -2.42 17.74
C LEU A 421 -2.80 -3.34 16.64
N MET A 422 -2.83 -2.86 15.40
CA MET A 422 -3.10 -3.68 14.23
C MET A 422 -1.94 -3.54 13.24
N ASP A 423 -1.49 -4.67 12.72
CA ASP A 423 -0.44 -4.76 11.72
C ASP A 423 -0.66 -5.99 10.84
N ASP A 424 0.18 -6.21 9.83
CA ASP A 424 0.09 -7.39 8.98
C ASP A 424 0.32 -8.69 9.78
N GLU A 425 -0.49 -9.70 9.50
CA GLU A 425 -0.52 -10.97 10.22
C GLU A 425 0.83 -11.68 10.21
N ALA A 426 1.47 -11.75 9.05
CA ALA A 426 2.82 -12.31 8.89
C ALA A 426 3.85 -11.60 9.78
N VAL A 427 3.78 -10.27 9.84
CA VAL A 427 4.71 -9.43 10.59
C VAL A 427 4.50 -9.63 12.10
N LEU A 428 3.24 -9.62 12.54
CA LEU A 428 2.88 -9.81 13.94
C LEU A 428 3.21 -11.22 14.44
N LYS A 429 2.89 -12.26 13.67
CA LYS A 429 3.23 -13.65 14.01
C LYS A 429 4.74 -13.86 14.04
N TYR A 430 5.49 -13.27 13.11
CA TYR A 430 6.95 -13.29 13.14
C TYR A 430 7.50 -12.57 14.38
N ALA A 431 6.98 -11.40 14.72
CA ALA A 431 7.40 -10.67 15.92
C ALA A 431 7.14 -11.47 17.21
N ILE A 432 5.99 -12.16 17.29
CA ILE A 432 5.65 -13.07 18.40
C ILE A 432 6.62 -14.26 18.46
N SER A 433 6.96 -14.87 17.32
CA SER A 433 7.92 -15.98 17.27
C SER A 433 9.34 -15.56 17.67
N GLN A 434 9.70 -14.29 17.42
CA GLN A 434 10.97 -13.70 17.90
C GLN A 434 10.95 -13.30 19.39
N GLY A 435 9.87 -13.58 20.12
CA GLY A 435 9.78 -13.42 21.57
C GLY A 435 9.06 -12.16 22.04
N ARG A 436 8.29 -11.48 21.18
CA ARG A 436 7.33 -10.47 21.65
C ARG A 436 6.18 -11.14 22.40
N ASN A 437 5.88 -10.61 23.59
CA ASN A 437 4.84 -11.15 24.47
C ASN A 437 3.47 -10.52 24.17
N PHE A 438 2.95 -10.79 22.97
CA PHE A 438 1.66 -10.33 22.48
C PHE A 438 0.74 -11.51 22.18
N ASP A 439 -0.55 -11.31 22.35
CA ASP A 439 -1.59 -12.25 21.93
C ASP A 439 -2.33 -11.64 20.72
N THR A 440 -2.83 -12.48 19.81
CA THR A 440 -3.69 -12.08 18.68
C THR A 440 -5.07 -12.73 18.82
N PRO A 441 -5.96 -12.16 19.65
CA PRO A 441 -7.18 -12.83 20.11
C PRO A 441 -8.32 -12.80 19.09
N ILE A 442 -8.24 -11.89 18.10
CA ILE A 442 -9.22 -11.73 17.03
C ILE A 442 -8.62 -12.31 15.75
N LYS A 443 -9.44 -13.02 14.96
CA LYS A 443 -9.02 -13.52 13.64
C LYS A 443 -8.66 -12.33 12.73
N GLY A 444 -7.61 -12.50 11.92
CA GLY A 444 -7.19 -11.46 10.98
C GLY A 444 -8.22 -11.21 9.88
N GLU A 445 -8.27 -9.96 9.41
CA GLU A 445 -9.08 -9.49 8.29
C GLU A 445 -8.24 -9.42 7.02
N LYS A 446 -8.82 -9.71 5.85
CA LYS A 446 -8.10 -9.54 4.58
C LYS A 446 -7.85 -8.05 4.35
N SER A 447 -6.61 -7.68 4.04
CA SER A 447 -6.19 -6.26 3.97
C SER A 447 -5.68 -5.81 2.60
N GLY A 448 -5.46 -6.76 1.68
CA GLY A 448 -5.08 -6.51 0.30
C GLY A 448 -3.94 -7.40 -0.17
N GLU A 449 -3.30 -7.00 -1.27
CA GLU A 449 -2.23 -7.78 -1.90
C GLU A 449 -0.96 -6.95 -2.03
N TYR A 450 0.21 -7.58 -1.95
CA TYR A 450 1.51 -6.94 -2.18
C TYR A 450 1.96 -7.13 -3.62
N GLY A 451 2.55 -6.07 -4.17
CA GLY A 451 3.08 -6.07 -5.54
C GLY A 451 4.44 -5.38 -5.62
N PHE A 452 5.25 -5.85 -6.56
CA PHE A 452 6.43 -5.16 -7.03
C PHE A 452 6.00 -3.98 -7.90
N ALA A 453 6.66 -2.83 -7.79
CA ALA A 453 6.18 -1.62 -8.43
C ALA A 453 7.29 -0.84 -9.14
N VAL A 454 6.97 -0.32 -10.33
CA VAL A 454 7.80 0.63 -11.09
C VAL A 454 7.09 1.97 -11.17
N LYS A 455 7.84 3.05 -11.45
CA LYS A 455 7.23 4.36 -11.73
C LYS A 455 6.29 4.22 -12.93
N LYS A 456 5.08 4.77 -12.84
CA LYS A 456 4.07 4.66 -13.88
C LYS A 456 4.58 5.07 -15.26
N GLY A 457 4.37 4.20 -16.25
CA GLY A 457 4.82 4.36 -17.63
C GLY A 457 6.33 4.16 -17.84
N SER A 458 7.07 3.64 -16.84
CA SER A 458 8.52 3.43 -16.90
C SER A 458 8.87 1.96 -16.63
N ASN A 459 9.97 1.47 -17.21
CA ASN A 459 10.48 0.11 -17.03
C ASN A 459 9.42 -1.02 -17.21
N PRO A 460 8.57 -1.01 -18.25
CA PRO A 460 7.55 -2.05 -18.45
C PRO A 460 8.16 -3.45 -18.62
N GLU A 461 9.39 -3.55 -19.13
CA GLU A 461 10.12 -4.81 -19.24
C GLU A 461 10.42 -5.42 -17.87
N LEU A 462 10.55 -4.59 -16.83
CA LEU A 462 10.85 -5.05 -15.48
C LEU A 462 9.62 -5.66 -14.80
N ILE A 463 8.43 -5.13 -15.10
CA ILE A 463 7.15 -5.75 -14.72
C ILE A 463 6.96 -7.09 -15.45
N GLU A 464 7.25 -7.13 -16.75
CA GLU A 464 7.17 -8.37 -17.53
C GLU A 464 8.13 -9.45 -17.00
N MET A 465 9.39 -9.09 -16.75
CA MET A 465 10.37 -9.98 -16.12
C MET A 465 9.87 -10.45 -14.75
N PHE A 466 9.34 -9.55 -13.92
CA PHE A 466 8.84 -9.93 -12.60
C PHE A 466 7.68 -10.93 -12.69
N ASN A 467 6.67 -10.66 -13.52
CA ASN A 467 5.50 -11.53 -13.67
C ASN A 467 5.89 -12.90 -14.23
N ASN A 468 6.71 -12.96 -15.29
CA ASN A 468 7.17 -14.22 -15.88
C ASN A 468 8.05 -15.02 -14.89
N GLY A 469 8.91 -14.33 -14.14
CA GLY A 469 9.72 -14.95 -13.11
C GLY A 469 8.86 -15.51 -11.97
N LEU A 470 7.91 -14.72 -11.45
CA LEU A 470 6.98 -15.15 -10.40
C LEU A 470 6.15 -16.36 -10.83
N ALA A 471 5.64 -16.36 -12.06
CA ALA A 471 4.90 -17.48 -12.63
C ALA A 471 5.76 -18.77 -12.63
N ALA A 472 7.02 -18.66 -13.07
CA ALA A 472 7.93 -19.80 -13.09
C ALA A 472 8.35 -20.31 -11.71
N LEU A 473 8.49 -19.40 -10.72
CA LEU A 473 8.76 -19.79 -9.33
C LEU A 473 7.57 -20.46 -8.67
N LYS A 474 6.34 -20.03 -8.98
CA LYS A 474 5.10 -20.70 -8.56
C LYS A 474 5.00 -22.09 -9.18
N GLU A 475 5.25 -22.22 -10.49
CA GLU A 475 5.20 -23.52 -11.18
C GLU A 475 6.27 -24.50 -10.66
N SER A 476 7.47 -24.01 -10.33
CA SER A 476 8.55 -24.86 -9.80
C SER A 476 8.38 -25.25 -8.33
N GLY A 477 7.47 -24.61 -7.60
CA GLY A 477 7.32 -24.73 -6.14
C GLY A 477 8.35 -23.92 -5.33
N GLN A 478 9.31 -23.27 -5.99
CA GLN A 478 10.32 -22.44 -5.31
C GLN A 478 9.71 -21.22 -4.61
N TYR A 479 8.58 -20.70 -5.13
CA TYR A 479 7.82 -19.65 -4.44
C TYR A 479 7.33 -20.13 -3.06
N ASP A 480 6.68 -21.30 -2.99
CA ASP A 480 6.18 -21.85 -1.73
C ASP A 480 7.32 -22.15 -0.76
N GLU A 481 8.47 -22.64 -1.25
CA GLU A 481 9.67 -22.82 -0.42
C GLU A 481 10.16 -21.51 0.22
N ILE A 482 10.16 -20.40 -0.53
CA ILE A 482 10.53 -19.09 0.00
C ILE A 482 9.51 -18.64 1.05
N ILE A 483 8.21 -18.77 0.79
CA ILE A 483 7.17 -18.36 1.74
C ILE A 483 7.21 -19.20 3.03
N ASP A 484 7.27 -20.53 2.90
CA ASP A 484 7.25 -21.47 4.02
C ASP A 484 8.48 -21.34 4.92
N LYS A 485 9.65 -20.98 4.35
CA LYS A 485 10.88 -20.69 5.10
C LYS A 485 10.67 -19.62 6.17
N TYR A 486 9.78 -18.65 5.91
CA TYR A 486 9.54 -17.51 6.80
C TYR A 486 8.20 -17.60 7.55
N LEU A 487 7.17 -18.23 6.97
CA LEU A 487 5.79 -18.21 7.46
C LEU A 487 5.20 -19.60 7.80
N GLY A 488 5.90 -20.69 7.49
CA GLY A 488 5.41 -22.06 7.67
C GLY A 488 5.12 -22.44 9.14
N THR A 489 4.07 -23.23 9.36
CA THR A 489 3.66 -23.71 10.70
C THR A 489 4.59 -24.77 11.27
N GLU A 490 5.32 -25.49 10.40
CA GLU A 490 6.51 -26.25 10.80
C GLU A 490 7.71 -25.30 10.78
N THR A 491 7.82 -24.48 11.81
CA THR A 491 9.14 -23.96 12.15
C THR A 491 9.98 -25.18 12.51
N ASN A 492 10.74 -25.66 11.51
CA ASN A 492 12.02 -26.28 11.76
C ASN A 492 12.75 -25.31 12.70
N ASN A 493 12.69 -25.63 14.00
CA ASN A 493 13.50 -25.06 15.06
C ASN A 493 15.02 -25.27 14.83
N GLU A 494 15.41 -25.65 13.61
CA GLU A 494 16.77 -25.76 13.11
C GLU A 494 17.23 -24.49 12.37
N ALA A 495 16.31 -23.65 11.85
CA ALA A 495 16.67 -22.32 11.31
C ALA A 495 16.77 -21.23 12.39
N ALA A 496 16.28 -21.52 13.60
CA ALA A 496 16.86 -20.96 14.82
C ALA A 496 18.22 -21.64 15.09
N ALA A 497 19.11 -21.63 14.09
CA ALA A 497 20.49 -22.03 14.24
C ALA A 497 21.05 -21.15 15.37
N GLU A 498 21.39 -21.80 16.49
CA GLU A 498 21.98 -21.24 17.71
C GLU A 498 22.19 -19.72 17.65
N LYS A 499 21.28 -18.91 18.23
CA LYS A 499 21.66 -17.55 18.64
C LYS A 499 22.81 -17.73 19.63
N THR A 500 24.04 -17.69 19.12
CA THR A 500 25.25 -17.93 19.93
C THR A 500 25.41 -16.85 21.01
N VAL A 501 24.65 -15.75 20.91
CA VAL A 501 24.70 -14.57 21.78
C VAL A 501 23.29 -14.12 22.17
N ASP A 502 23.06 -13.97 23.49
CA ASP A 502 21.80 -13.45 24.06
C ASP A 502 21.65 -11.93 23.89
N GLU A 503 20.94 -11.52 22.84
CA GLU A 503 20.62 -10.11 22.54
C GLU A 503 19.63 -9.46 23.52
N THR A 504 19.09 -10.18 24.50
CA THR A 504 18.31 -9.54 25.57
C THR A 504 19.22 -8.79 26.56
N THR A 505 20.54 -8.90 26.43
CA THR A 505 21.51 -8.17 27.25
C THR A 505 22.22 -7.07 26.46
N ILE A 506 22.64 -6.00 27.13
CA ILE A 506 23.43 -4.92 26.49
C ILE A 506 24.73 -5.48 25.89
N PHE A 507 25.39 -6.39 26.61
CA PHE A 507 26.63 -6.99 26.13
C PHE A 507 26.40 -7.88 24.91
N GLY A 508 25.34 -8.68 24.92
CA GLY A 508 25.00 -9.52 23.77
C GLY A 508 24.61 -8.71 22.54
N LEU A 509 23.84 -7.63 22.71
CA LEU A 509 23.54 -6.70 21.62
C LEU A 509 24.80 -6.12 20.99
N ILE A 510 25.76 -5.66 21.81
CA ILE A 510 27.01 -5.12 21.29
C ILE A 510 27.81 -6.22 20.61
N ALA A 511 27.95 -7.39 21.24
CA ALA A 511 28.78 -8.47 20.73
C ALA A 511 28.26 -9.02 19.39
N ASN A 512 26.94 -9.12 19.21
CA ASN A 512 26.35 -9.59 17.97
C ASN A 512 26.38 -8.51 16.87
N ASN A 513 26.19 -7.23 17.23
CA ASN A 513 25.99 -6.15 16.25
C ASN A 513 27.20 -5.20 16.08
N TYR A 514 28.36 -5.49 16.68
CA TYR A 514 29.50 -4.55 16.68
C TYR A 514 29.95 -4.17 15.26
N GLY A 515 29.91 -5.11 14.31
CA GLY A 515 30.28 -4.87 12.92
C GLY A 515 29.40 -3.82 12.25
N GLN A 516 28.07 -3.99 12.36
CA GLN A 516 27.09 -3.02 11.86
C GLN A 516 27.25 -1.67 12.56
N LEU A 517 27.36 -1.64 13.89
CA LEU A 517 27.55 -0.41 14.66
C LEU A 517 28.83 0.35 14.28
N LEU A 518 29.93 -0.36 14.03
CA LEU A 518 31.18 0.24 13.57
C LEU A 518 31.08 0.77 12.13
N SER A 519 30.35 0.07 11.26
CA SER A 519 30.08 0.52 9.89
C SER A 519 29.27 1.82 9.90
N GLY A 520 28.14 1.84 10.62
CA GLY A 520 27.30 3.03 10.79
C GLY A 520 28.06 4.21 11.41
N LEU A 521 28.87 3.94 12.44
CA LEU A 521 29.78 4.94 13.03
C LEU A 521 30.80 5.49 12.01
N GLY A 522 31.35 4.61 11.17
CA GLY A 522 32.26 4.98 10.09
C GLY A 522 31.60 5.94 9.09
N THR A 523 30.37 5.63 8.66
CA THR A 523 29.57 6.49 7.78
C THR A 523 29.29 7.84 8.43
N THR A 524 28.86 7.86 9.71
CA THR A 524 28.63 9.10 10.47
C THR A 524 29.88 9.98 10.52
N LEU A 525 31.05 9.40 10.82
CA LEU A 525 32.31 10.12 10.90
C LEU A 525 32.78 10.62 9.53
N LEU A 526 32.70 9.79 8.50
CA LEU A 526 33.08 10.17 7.13
C LEU A 526 32.20 11.31 6.62
N LEU A 527 30.88 11.19 6.77
CA LEU A 527 29.92 12.21 6.39
C LEU A 527 30.20 13.52 7.12
N THR A 528 30.44 13.48 8.43
CA THR A 528 30.78 14.66 9.24
C THR A 528 32.06 15.32 8.73
N LEU A 529 33.12 14.55 8.46
CA LEU A 529 34.41 15.09 8.02
C LEU A 529 34.32 15.74 6.64
N VAL A 530 33.70 15.07 5.67
CA VAL A 530 33.58 15.58 4.30
C VAL A 530 32.66 16.79 4.25
N SER A 531 31.46 16.70 4.84
CA SER A 531 30.51 17.81 4.86
C SER A 531 31.05 19.02 5.62
N PHE A 532 31.76 18.83 6.73
CA PHE A 532 32.36 19.93 7.46
C PHE A 532 33.52 20.58 6.72
N ALA A 533 34.33 19.81 5.98
CA ALA A 533 35.40 20.37 5.13
C ALA A 533 34.81 21.28 4.04
N CYS A 534 33.74 20.83 3.38
CA CYS A 534 33.00 21.65 2.41
C CYS A 534 32.33 22.86 3.07
N ALA A 535 31.70 22.67 4.24
CA ALA A 535 31.11 23.74 5.04
C ALA A 535 32.13 24.82 5.41
N MET A 536 33.35 24.45 5.78
CA MET A 536 34.43 25.39 6.09
C MET A 536 34.79 26.26 4.88
N ILE A 537 34.87 25.67 3.68
CA ILE A 537 35.14 26.41 2.44
C ILE A 537 34.01 27.41 2.16
N ILE A 538 32.76 26.93 2.17
CA ILE A 538 31.57 27.75 1.91
C ILE A 538 31.48 28.88 2.95
N GLY A 539 31.59 28.55 4.23
CA GLY A 539 31.46 29.50 5.33
C GLY A 539 32.58 30.55 5.36
N ILE A 540 33.83 30.18 5.07
CA ILE A 540 34.91 31.18 4.94
C ILE A 540 34.63 32.14 3.78
N ILE A 541 34.17 31.66 2.63
CA ILE A 541 33.86 32.51 1.47
C ILE A 541 32.74 33.50 1.84
N PHE A 542 31.60 33.01 2.33
CA PHE A 542 30.46 33.85 2.65
C PHE A 542 30.69 34.75 3.86
N GLY A 543 31.42 34.28 4.87
CA GLY A 543 31.79 35.10 6.04
C GLY A 543 32.72 36.26 5.66
N MET A 544 33.67 36.03 4.75
CA MET A 544 34.53 37.09 4.21
C MET A 544 33.73 38.09 3.35
N MET A 545 32.76 37.62 2.58
CA MET A 545 31.85 38.50 1.83
C MET A 545 31.02 39.38 2.76
N ALA A 546 30.56 38.85 3.90
CA ALA A 546 29.73 39.56 4.87
C ALA A 546 30.44 40.73 5.58
N VAL A 547 31.77 40.71 5.68
CA VAL A 547 32.56 41.80 6.29
C VAL A 547 33.19 42.75 5.27
N THR A 548 33.01 42.50 3.97
CA THR A 548 33.64 43.30 2.92
C THR A 548 32.97 44.68 2.77
N PRO A 549 33.68 45.76 2.39
CA PRO A 549 33.07 47.08 2.18
C PRO A 549 31.97 47.13 1.09
N SER A 550 31.95 46.17 0.17
CA SER A 550 30.97 46.08 -0.92
C SER A 550 29.58 45.75 -0.39
N HIS A 551 28.60 46.60 -0.69
CA HIS A 551 27.20 46.34 -0.33
C HIS A 551 26.66 45.07 -1.00
N VAL A 552 27.00 44.84 -2.27
CA VAL A 552 26.50 43.68 -3.05
C VAL A 552 26.95 42.36 -2.43
N LEU A 553 28.24 42.22 -2.10
CA LEU A 553 28.76 40.99 -1.52
C LEU A 553 28.16 40.71 -0.14
N ARG A 554 27.96 41.76 0.67
CA ARG A 554 27.29 41.64 1.97
C ARG A 554 25.84 41.18 1.83
N THR A 555 25.10 41.74 0.87
CA THR A 555 23.72 41.32 0.61
C THR A 555 23.65 39.87 0.14
N ILE A 556 24.54 39.43 -0.75
CA ILE A 556 24.59 38.03 -1.21
C ILE A 556 24.85 37.09 -0.02
N ALA A 557 25.81 37.45 0.84
CA ALA A 557 26.10 36.65 2.03
C ALA A 557 24.95 36.62 3.04
N ALA A 558 24.30 37.76 3.28
CA ALA A 558 23.12 37.84 4.13
C ALA A 558 21.99 36.94 3.60
N VAL A 559 21.65 37.04 2.31
CA VAL A 559 20.60 36.21 1.70
C VAL A 559 20.91 34.71 1.82
N PHE A 560 22.16 34.30 1.54
CA PHE A 560 22.56 32.90 1.71
C PHE A 560 22.38 32.43 3.16
N VAL A 561 22.90 33.19 4.13
CA VAL A 561 22.82 32.84 5.56
C VAL A 561 21.38 32.82 6.04
N ASP A 562 20.58 33.83 5.70
CA ASP A 562 19.19 33.99 6.13
C ASP A 562 18.30 32.87 5.56
N VAL A 563 18.47 32.53 4.28
CA VAL A 563 17.70 31.44 3.64
C VAL A 563 18.07 30.09 4.23
N ILE A 564 19.36 29.75 4.27
CA ILE A 564 19.81 28.41 4.69
C ILE A 564 19.52 28.18 6.17
N ARG A 565 19.71 29.17 7.04
CA ARG A 565 19.39 29.03 8.47
C ARG A 565 17.89 29.17 8.78
N GLY A 566 17.14 29.78 7.87
CA GLY A 566 15.68 29.94 7.98
C GLY A 566 14.91 28.66 7.64
N ILE A 567 15.51 27.73 6.89
CA ILE A 567 14.89 26.46 6.49
C ILE A 567 15.44 25.33 7.39
N PRO A 568 14.58 24.51 8.02
CA PRO A 568 15.01 23.32 8.75
C PRO A 568 15.92 22.41 7.90
N LEU A 569 17.02 21.91 8.48
CA LEU A 569 17.99 21.05 7.77
C LEU A 569 17.32 19.84 7.10
N MET A 570 16.33 19.24 7.77
CA MET A 570 15.58 18.10 7.21
C MET A 570 14.90 18.47 5.89
N ILE A 571 14.31 19.66 5.78
CA ILE A 571 13.66 20.14 4.56
C ILE A 571 14.71 20.42 3.47
N VAL A 572 15.87 20.99 3.83
CA VAL A 572 16.98 21.20 2.89
C VAL A 572 17.48 19.85 2.35
N ALA A 573 17.68 18.86 3.22
CA ALA A 573 18.10 17.51 2.83
C ALA A 573 17.08 16.85 1.91
N ALA A 574 15.80 16.87 2.27
CA ALA A 574 14.70 16.34 1.45
C ALA A 574 14.62 17.04 0.08
N PHE A 575 14.76 18.37 0.02
CA PHE A 575 14.73 19.11 -1.23
C PHE A 575 15.93 18.79 -2.14
N ILE A 576 17.13 18.63 -1.58
CA ILE A 576 18.31 18.22 -2.35
C ILE A 576 18.19 16.78 -2.83
N PHE A 577 17.65 15.89 -2.00
CA PHE A 577 17.59 14.46 -2.33
C PHE A 577 16.44 14.10 -3.26
N TRP A 578 15.24 14.67 -3.09
CA TRP A 578 14.07 14.37 -3.93
C TRP A 578 13.73 15.49 -4.91
N GLY A 579 13.89 16.76 -4.50
CA GLY A 579 13.48 17.90 -5.33
C GLY A 579 14.40 18.16 -6.53
N ILE A 580 15.72 18.26 -6.29
CA ILE A 580 16.70 18.57 -7.33
C ILE A 580 16.75 17.46 -8.42
N PRO A 581 16.78 16.16 -8.07
CA PRO A 581 16.75 15.10 -9.07
C PRO A 581 15.55 15.16 -10.01
N ASN A 582 14.34 15.35 -9.46
CA ASN A 582 13.12 15.53 -10.24
C ASN A 582 13.21 16.72 -11.22
N LEU A 583 13.78 17.85 -10.77
CA LEU A 583 13.98 19.01 -11.64
C LEU A 583 14.98 18.70 -12.76
N ILE A 584 16.12 18.07 -12.45
CA ILE A 584 17.13 17.70 -13.45
C ILE A 584 16.53 16.75 -14.48
N GLU A 585 15.80 15.73 -14.05
CA GLU A 585 15.15 14.78 -14.95
C GLU A 585 14.13 15.49 -15.84
N SER A 586 13.26 16.34 -15.28
CA SER A 586 12.26 17.08 -16.06
C SER A 586 12.88 17.99 -17.14
N MET A 587 14.09 18.51 -16.90
CA MET A 587 14.78 19.40 -17.82
C MET A 587 15.66 18.66 -18.83
N THR A 588 16.25 17.52 -18.45
CA THR A 588 17.29 16.83 -19.23
C THR A 588 16.86 15.48 -19.79
N GLY A 589 15.77 14.91 -19.29
CA GLY A 589 15.30 13.55 -19.60
C GLY A 589 16.19 12.43 -19.04
N ASN A 590 17.20 12.76 -18.23
CA ASN A 590 18.15 11.80 -17.67
C ASN A 590 18.06 11.73 -16.14
N GLN A 591 18.30 10.55 -15.59
CA GLN A 591 18.35 10.34 -14.14
C GLN A 591 19.49 11.15 -13.51
N SER A 592 19.22 11.73 -12.34
CA SER A 592 20.20 12.53 -11.62
C SER A 592 21.31 11.66 -11.01
N PRO A 593 22.59 12.09 -11.08
CA PRO A 593 23.70 11.35 -10.47
C PRO A 593 23.79 11.53 -8.94
N ILE A 594 22.83 12.23 -8.30
CA ILE A 594 22.87 12.53 -6.87
C ILE A 594 22.43 11.29 -6.08
N ASN A 595 23.37 10.64 -5.41
CA ASN A 595 23.10 9.61 -4.42
C ASN A 595 22.83 10.20 -3.02
N ASP A 596 22.38 9.34 -2.10
CA ASP A 596 22.05 9.64 -0.71
C ASP A 596 23.22 10.30 0.06
N PHE A 597 24.42 9.74 -0.04
CA PHE A 597 25.62 10.27 0.64
C PHE A 597 25.99 11.67 0.12
N LEU A 598 25.92 11.89 -1.20
CA LEU A 598 26.20 13.19 -1.80
C LEU A 598 25.12 14.21 -1.41
N ALA A 599 23.85 13.85 -1.44
CA ALA A 599 22.76 14.73 -1.02
C ALA A 599 22.90 15.15 0.44
N ALA A 600 23.15 14.19 1.34
CA ALA A 600 23.44 14.46 2.75
C ALA A 600 24.67 15.35 2.93
N THR A 601 25.74 15.10 2.16
CA THR A 601 26.95 15.93 2.18
C THR A 601 26.65 17.37 1.78
N ILE A 602 25.90 17.60 0.70
CA ILE A 602 25.54 18.95 0.24
C ILE A 602 24.67 19.65 1.29
N ALA A 603 23.64 18.97 1.81
CA ALA A 603 22.72 19.54 2.79
C ALA A 603 23.46 19.99 4.07
N LEU A 604 24.29 19.10 4.64
CA LEU A 604 25.11 19.39 5.81
C LEU A 604 26.16 20.47 5.53
N SER A 605 26.74 20.48 4.33
CA SER A 605 27.75 21.49 3.93
C SER A 605 27.15 22.89 3.82
N LEU A 606 25.96 23.02 3.22
CA LEU A 606 25.27 24.29 3.10
C LEU A 606 24.85 24.82 4.47
N ASN A 607 24.21 23.97 5.28
CA ASN A 607 23.77 24.33 6.63
C ASN A 607 24.98 24.72 7.51
N GLY A 608 25.98 23.85 7.60
CA GLY A 608 27.21 24.13 8.34
C GLY A 608 27.94 25.37 7.81
N GLY A 609 27.96 25.58 6.49
CA GLY A 609 28.59 26.72 5.85
C GLY A 609 27.94 28.05 6.26
N ALA A 610 26.62 28.11 6.37
CA ALA A 610 25.91 29.30 6.83
C ALA A 610 26.24 29.66 8.29
N TYR A 611 26.32 28.66 9.19
CA TYR A 611 26.76 28.89 10.57
C TYR A 611 28.23 29.30 10.65
N ILE A 612 29.11 28.67 9.87
CA ILE A 612 30.53 29.03 9.79
C ILE A 612 30.72 30.44 9.23
N ALA A 613 29.91 30.88 8.27
CA ALA A 613 29.95 32.25 7.76
C ALA A 613 29.71 33.29 8.86
N GLU A 614 28.76 33.03 9.75
CA GLU A 614 28.47 33.89 10.90
C GLU A 614 29.58 33.83 11.97
N ILE A 615 30.20 32.66 12.18
CA ILE A 615 31.37 32.54 13.05
C ILE A 615 32.53 33.37 12.50
N VAL A 616 32.78 33.31 11.18
CA VAL A 616 33.83 34.09 10.51
C VAL A 616 33.54 35.58 10.62
N ARG A 617 32.32 36.01 10.32
CA ARG A 617 31.88 37.40 10.44
C ARG A 617 32.07 37.91 11.87
N GLY A 618 31.50 37.21 12.86
CA GLY A 618 31.59 37.57 14.27
C GLY A 618 33.03 37.54 14.82
N GLY A 619 33.86 36.61 14.36
CA GLY A 619 35.27 36.54 14.76
C GLY A 619 36.12 37.70 14.22
N ILE A 620 35.80 38.21 13.03
CA ILE A 620 36.45 39.40 12.45
C ILE A 620 35.98 40.66 13.19
N GLU A 621 34.68 40.80 13.43
CA GLU A 621 34.08 41.92 14.15
C GLU A 621 34.52 42.00 15.62
N ALA A 622 34.90 40.87 16.22
CA ALA A 622 35.44 40.82 17.58
C ALA A 622 36.85 41.43 17.72
N VAL A 623 37.58 41.64 16.62
CA VAL A 623 38.87 42.33 16.66
C VAL A 623 38.63 43.84 16.82
N PRO A 624 39.30 44.54 17.77
CA PRO A 624 39.08 45.96 18.01
C PRO A 624 39.20 46.80 16.73
N THR A 625 38.16 47.59 16.43
CA THR A 625 38.07 48.41 15.21
C THR A 625 39.26 49.37 15.03
N GLY A 626 39.85 49.83 16.14
CA GLY A 626 41.06 50.67 16.15
C GLY A 626 42.25 50.06 15.40
N GLN A 627 42.35 48.72 15.28
CA GLN A 627 43.40 48.07 14.49
C GLN A 627 43.24 48.34 12.98
N MET A 628 41.99 48.35 12.50
CA MET A 628 41.66 48.68 11.12
C MET A 628 41.85 50.18 10.86
N GLU A 629 41.43 51.03 11.79
CA GLU A 629 41.60 52.49 11.72
C GLU A 629 43.08 52.89 11.71
N ALA A 630 43.90 52.31 12.60
CA ALA A 630 45.34 52.57 12.66
C ALA A 630 46.06 52.16 11.37
N SER A 631 45.74 50.98 10.82
CA SER A 631 46.33 50.50 9.56
C SER A 631 45.95 51.42 8.39
N ARG A 632 44.69 51.90 8.36
CA ARG A 632 44.22 52.83 7.35
C ARG A 632 44.90 54.20 7.48
N SER A 633 45.14 54.69 8.69
CA SER A 633 45.90 55.94 8.93
C SER A 633 47.37 55.84 8.47
N LEU A 634 47.93 54.63 8.43
CA LEU A 634 49.26 54.34 7.87
C LEU A 634 49.24 54.12 6.34
N GLY A 635 48.10 54.33 5.67
CA GLY A 635 47.96 54.15 4.23
C GLY A 635 47.93 52.69 3.76
N ILE A 636 47.77 51.72 4.67
CA ILE A 636 47.72 50.30 4.34
C ILE A 636 46.33 49.96 3.80
N SER A 637 46.27 49.24 2.67
CA SER A 637 45.00 48.85 2.04
C SER A 637 44.19 47.87 2.89
N TYR A 638 42.86 47.86 2.71
CA TYR A 638 41.94 46.98 3.43
C TYR A 638 42.34 45.50 3.33
N GLY A 639 42.65 45.00 2.13
CA GLY A 639 43.06 43.61 1.94
C GLY A 639 44.37 43.25 2.64
N THR A 640 45.34 44.17 2.65
CA THR A 640 46.62 43.97 3.35
C THR A 640 46.40 43.95 4.87
N THR A 641 45.61 44.89 5.38
CA THR A 641 45.22 44.97 6.80
C THR A 641 44.47 43.71 7.23
N MET A 642 43.49 43.28 6.42
CA MET A 642 42.71 42.08 6.69
C MET A 642 43.59 40.83 6.78
N ARG A 643 44.47 40.62 5.80
CA ARG A 643 45.35 39.44 5.74
C ARG A 643 46.43 39.41 6.83
N LYS A 644 47.05 40.56 7.12
CA LYS A 644 48.25 40.62 7.99
C LYS A 644 47.96 41.02 9.43
N VAL A 645 46.87 41.75 9.70
CA VAL A 645 46.55 42.29 11.02
C VAL A 645 45.32 41.61 11.61
N ILE A 646 44.20 41.65 10.89
CA ILE A 646 42.90 41.23 11.45
C ILE A 646 42.73 39.71 11.45
N LEU A 647 42.85 39.04 10.29
CA LEU A 647 42.62 37.60 10.17
C LEU A 647 43.47 36.75 11.12
N PRO A 648 44.78 37.00 11.33
CA PRO A 648 45.58 36.21 12.26
C PRO A 648 45.05 36.27 13.71
N GLN A 649 44.45 37.39 14.12
CA GLN A 649 43.82 37.55 15.43
C GLN A 649 42.43 36.92 15.44
N ALA A 650 41.63 37.21 14.41
CA ALA A 650 40.27 36.72 14.27
C ALA A 650 40.21 35.19 14.22
N VAL A 651 41.14 34.52 13.53
CA VAL A 651 41.23 33.04 13.47
C VAL A 651 41.36 32.43 14.87
N LYS A 652 42.14 33.05 15.77
CA LYS A 652 42.26 32.58 17.16
C LYS A 652 40.95 32.69 17.93
N LEU A 653 40.13 33.71 17.62
CA LEU A 653 38.82 33.94 18.22
C LEU A 653 37.76 32.99 17.64
N MET A 654 37.86 32.62 16.36
CA MET A 654 36.90 31.72 15.69
C MET A 654 37.09 30.25 16.05
N LEU A 655 38.33 29.82 16.32
CA LEU A 655 38.66 28.40 16.45
C LEU A 655 37.80 27.62 17.46
N PRO A 656 37.51 28.12 18.68
CA PRO A 656 36.61 27.43 19.61
C PRO A 656 35.20 27.23 19.04
N ASN A 657 34.71 28.18 18.24
CA ASN A 657 33.38 28.11 17.64
C ASN A 657 33.35 27.13 16.46
N PHE A 658 34.41 27.02 15.66
CA PHE A 658 34.50 25.99 14.61
C PHE A 658 34.48 24.57 15.20
N ILE A 659 35.16 24.37 16.32
CA ILE A 659 35.13 23.11 17.05
C ILE A 659 33.71 22.78 17.51
N ASN A 660 33.02 23.75 18.13
CA ASN A 660 31.64 23.56 18.57
C ASN A 660 30.72 23.24 17.37
N GLN A 661 30.92 23.93 16.24
CA GLN A 661 30.17 23.69 15.03
C GLN A 661 30.43 22.29 14.44
N PHE A 662 31.66 21.78 14.50
CA PHE A 662 31.98 20.41 14.09
C PHE A 662 31.21 19.38 14.90
N VAL A 663 31.13 19.57 16.23
CA VAL A 663 30.36 18.69 17.12
C VAL A 663 28.86 18.76 16.83
N ILE A 664 28.34 19.94 16.47
CA ILE A 664 26.94 20.11 16.05
C ILE A 664 26.69 19.38 14.72
N SER A 665 27.54 19.58 13.71
CA SER A 665 27.44 18.90 12.42
C SER A 665 27.44 17.38 12.54
N LEU A 666 28.19 16.83 13.51
CA LEU A 666 28.16 15.40 13.81
C LEU A 666 26.81 14.92 14.33
N LYS A 667 26.12 15.72 15.16
CA LYS A 667 24.79 15.37 15.66
C LYS A 667 23.75 15.51 14.55
N ASP A 668 23.91 16.52 13.70
CA ASP A 668 23.02 16.79 12.57
C ASP A 668 23.03 15.66 11.52
N THR A 669 24.01 14.74 11.53
CA THR A 669 23.96 13.54 10.67
C THR A 669 22.75 12.66 10.97
N THR A 670 22.26 12.67 12.21
CA THR A 670 21.03 11.92 12.57
C THR A 670 19.79 12.46 11.85
N ILE A 671 19.81 13.70 11.36
CA ILE A 671 18.69 14.28 10.61
C ILE A 671 18.65 13.72 9.19
N VAL A 672 19.80 13.38 8.59
CA VAL A 672 19.85 12.85 7.22
C VAL A 672 19.44 11.37 7.13
N SER A 673 19.23 10.68 8.26
CA SER A 673 18.60 9.35 8.22
C SER A 673 17.17 9.41 7.68
N ALA A 674 16.50 10.57 7.78
CA ALA A 674 15.15 10.77 7.24
C ALA A 674 15.09 10.71 5.70
N ILE A 675 16.22 10.89 5.01
CA ILE A 675 16.31 10.70 3.55
C ILE A 675 16.87 9.32 3.17
N GLY A 676 16.95 8.40 4.14
CA GLY A 676 17.33 7.00 3.92
C GLY A 676 18.82 6.68 4.00
N LEU A 677 19.68 7.64 4.39
CA LEU A 677 21.10 7.36 4.58
C LEU A 677 21.33 6.49 5.82
N ILE A 678 21.98 5.34 5.63
CA ILE A 678 22.31 4.39 6.71
C ILE A 678 23.57 4.85 7.47
N GLU A 679 23.39 5.77 8.40
CA GLU A 679 24.39 6.17 9.39
C GLU A 679 24.07 5.57 10.78
N LEU A 680 24.88 5.85 11.80
CA LEU A 680 24.83 5.15 13.10
C LEU A 680 23.43 5.09 13.76
N PHE A 681 22.64 6.17 13.70
CA PHE A 681 21.28 6.17 14.26
C PHE A 681 20.34 5.28 13.44
N GLN A 682 20.41 5.36 12.11
CA GLN A 682 19.65 4.47 11.22
C GLN A 682 20.04 3.00 11.39
N THR A 683 21.33 2.69 11.52
CA THR A 683 21.82 1.34 11.85
C THR A 683 21.20 0.83 13.14
N GLY A 684 21.11 1.68 14.16
CA GLY A 684 20.43 1.35 15.41
C GLY A 684 18.95 1.01 15.21
N LYS A 685 18.21 1.79 14.40
CA LYS A 685 16.81 1.49 14.09
C LYS A 685 16.64 0.14 13.38
N ILE A 686 17.53 -0.20 12.45
CA ILE A 686 17.51 -1.49 11.73
C ILE A 686 17.73 -2.66 12.71
N ILE A 687 18.71 -2.56 13.62
CA ILE A 687 18.96 -3.58 14.65
C ILE A 687 17.73 -3.75 15.54
N ILE A 688 17.10 -2.64 15.95
CA ILE A 688 15.90 -2.63 16.79
C ILE A 688 14.74 -3.35 16.11
N ALA A 689 14.55 -3.12 14.81
CA ALA A 689 13.44 -3.73 14.09
C ALA A 689 13.63 -5.24 13.89
N ARG A 690 14.88 -5.75 13.86
CA ARG A 690 15.18 -7.19 13.87
C ARG A 690 14.96 -7.85 15.22
N ASN A 691 15.52 -7.29 16.29
CA ASN A 691 15.61 -7.96 17.60
C ASN A 691 14.70 -7.41 18.68
N TYR A 692 13.99 -6.33 18.36
CA TYR A 692 12.97 -5.74 19.20
C TYR A 692 13.50 -5.14 20.53
N GLN A 693 14.80 -4.82 20.62
CA GLN A 693 15.47 -4.33 21.83
C GLN A 693 15.70 -2.80 21.87
N SER A 694 14.64 -2.01 21.63
CA SER A 694 14.73 -0.55 21.45
C SER A 694 15.40 0.19 22.60
N PHE A 695 14.94 -0.03 23.84
CA PHE A 695 15.48 0.69 25.01
C PHE A 695 17.00 0.48 25.14
N ARG A 696 17.45 -0.77 25.04
CA ARG A 696 18.86 -1.13 25.20
C ARG A 696 19.69 -0.60 24.04
N MET A 697 19.19 -0.70 22.81
CA MET A 697 19.90 -0.21 21.64
C MET A 697 20.01 1.32 21.64
N TYR A 698 18.93 2.06 21.96
CA TYR A 698 19.02 3.52 22.12
C TYR A 698 19.97 3.93 23.25
N ALA A 699 20.03 3.19 24.36
CA ALA A 699 21.02 3.44 25.42
C ALA A 699 22.46 3.21 24.91
N ILE A 700 22.70 2.16 24.13
CA ILE A 700 24.00 1.91 23.48
C ILE A 700 24.36 3.06 22.54
N LEU A 701 23.46 3.48 21.65
CA LEU A 701 23.68 4.60 20.74
C LEU A 701 24.00 5.89 21.52
N ALA A 702 23.23 6.20 22.56
CA ALA A 702 23.46 7.37 23.40
C ALA A 702 24.87 7.35 24.04
N ILE A 703 25.33 6.18 24.50
CA ILE A 703 26.69 6.02 25.02
C ILE A 703 27.73 6.21 23.90
N ILE A 704 27.52 5.63 22.71
CA ILE A 704 28.45 5.78 21.58
C ILE A 704 28.57 7.26 21.18
N TYR A 705 27.45 7.96 20.97
CA TYR A 705 27.47 9.40 20.68
C TYR A 705 28.12 10.20 21.82
N LEU A 706 27.81 9.89 23.08
CA LEU A 706 28.40 10.58 24.23
C LEU A 706 29.93 10.41 24.26
N VAL A 707 30.42 9.19 24.05
CA VAL A 707 31.87 8.89 24.01
C VAL A 707 32.51 9.63 22.84
N MET A 708 31.95 9.51 21.64
CA MET A 708 32.45 10.16 20.43
C MET A 708 32.52 11.69 20.58
N ILE A 709 31.42 12.32 21.00
CA ILE A 709 31.36 13.77 21.22
C ILE A 709 32.32 14.21 22.32
N THR A 710 32.43 13.45 23.41
CA THR A 710 33.34 13.77 24.51
C THR A 710 34.80 13.68 24.07
N LEU A 711 35.17 12.66 23.30
CA LEU A 711 36.51 12.50 22.75
C LEU A 711 36.87 13.64 21.80
N LEU A 712 35.98 13.97 20.87
CA LEU A 712 36.15 15.10 19.95
C LEU A 712 36.27 16.43 20.70
N THR A 713 35.38 16.69 21.65
CA THR A 713 35.42 17.91 22.47
C THR A 713 36.71 18.00 23.28
N ARG A 714 37.21 16.89 23.84
CA ARG A 714 38.49 16.86 24.58
C ARG A 714 39.68 17.08 23.66
N LEU A 715 39.71 16.44 22.50
CA LEU A 715 40.75 16.64 21.49
C LEU A 715 40.79 18.10 21.05
N ALA A 716 39.63 18.68 20.82
CA ALA A 716 39.50 20.05 20.39
C ALA A 716 39.91 21.07 21.47
N ARG A 717 39.54 20.85 22.75
CA ARG A 717 40.06 21.65 23.88
C ARG A 717 41.58 21.54 24.04
N ARG A 718 42.19 20.39 23.74
CA ARG A 718 43.66 20.26 23.75
C ARG A 718 44.30 21.06 22.61
N LEU A 719 43.69 21.08 21.42
CA LEU A 719 44.15 21.92 20.30
C LEU A 719 44.01 23.40 20.64
N GLU A 720 42.88 23.82 21.23
CA GLU A 720 42.65 25.19 21.68
C GLU A 720 43.73 25.66 22.68
N LYS A 721 44.07 24.83 23.67
CA LYS A 721 45.12 25.13 24.67
C LYS A 721 46.53 25.26 24.09
N ARG A 722 46.80 24.71 22.91
CA ARG A 722 48.10 24.86 22.22
C ARG A 722 48.16 26.08 21.30
N LEU A 723 47.01 26.69 20.99
CA LEU A 723 46.87 27.80 20.03
C LEU A 723 46.61 29.15 20.73
N LYS A 724 46.12 29.11 21.98
CA LYS A 724 46.31 30.17 22.97
C LYS A 724 47.78 30.21 23.39
#